data_AF-A0AAQ1J551-F1
#
_entry.id   AF-A0AAQ1J551-F1
#
_cell.length_a   1.000
_cell.length_b   1.000
_cell.length_c   1.000
_cell.angle_alpha   90.00
_cell.angle_beta   90.00
_cell.angle_gamma   90.00
#
_symmetry.space_group_name_H-M   'P 1'
#
loop_
_entity.id
_entity.type
_entity.pdbx_description
1 polymer ?
#
loop_
_entity_poly.entity_id
_entity_poly.type
_entity_poly.pdbx_seq_one_letter_code
_entity_poly.pdbx_strand_id
1 'polypeptide(L)'
;MTDTPSKPKPKPQAKTRRVLRAVAVGVLILALLIGVVAALIYLNRRAVARNVLVGWLDQRGIPADVEVERIEIDGFVGRIRIGDPDNPDVVVERAEVDYAVALPWSRSGLGVTPSRIRLVRPVVRASWKGGKLSFGSLDPLIKEFTGGPPRPDSRGPLVIVEGGRGRLNTEYGPVDLLADARIDDGKLMRLAARLPKAALKSGETQAQGLSGLLDLTTTGDRMAIKLSAAADSFATPAARGQGAALTLTGDLPYPDLKTRRGDGRAVLDARLSGERLGTLTLSARSADVAARFDGVVSGWIETFRLDGEVTTALKAAAVEGADLRIADVAATATRGKLTVSRDDAVRWRMQGPLALTAASGRTGQTTIAGLSLTTRDLALGGKDAAFEATGPLSATFDRFYFGDLALKRGRADVDLDVVSDGGIQIAANGSLRAADGAWPLFGAVGADDIAELAEMKRALGRFALNAPAVRFATGAAGTTVALSRPVTLTPANGGVLTVAQGQGGAYQAEPGRLGGGALTLTATRGKGLPEMSVAVPNWRLTDGGFEATLDGRARLDFDLARGIDARTRGVLALNAGRLTYATSDCVDLTVERLELDENDVHLVAGKLCPQAGPLLTSSDGVWRVAGGFSQVSAQAPFLGMRFADAAGRVNVDGTKAGIGLTANVAAARVIDALTPQRFEPLSATGSATLANERWSGAFDLKGTGAAAAYGLGRLTLAHDGRTGSGGIVITVPKVTFAEHGLQPAMLSPLAADFLQSPVEGNVSFDGRFDWTKDAEPTSSGHLVTPGLDFVSPVGAVKGLRGDIVFSSLTPLITAPNQKLTADSLAVGTAVTALDVTFSINEAGVLIDGAQVVAGGGTVSVEPFTVPLDATQPYSGVIVLDRVQLGDIVADTGFDDKVQLDAVVSGRLPFIMDPKRGLKITAGRLEAVQPGRLSIKRDVLTDVAASGGGGEVSENVVEDLAYQAMENLSFDQLSADVNSLDGGRLAVLFHIRGRHDPPKRQELRLTIGELISRQFLNRKLPLPSNTQIDLTLDTTLNANQLISDLLAVNRARQGQQDATPAPVPAPAD
;
A
#
# COMPACT_ATOMS: atom_id res chain seq x y z
N MET A 1 140.66 26.41 -26.26
CA MET A 1 139.93 27.60 -26.77
C MET A 1 139.39 28.32 -25.53
N THR A 2 140.23 29.16 -24.91
CA THR A 2 140.30 30.65 -25.13
C THR A 2 139.10 31.33 -24.46
N ASP A 3 139.21 32.30 -23.55
CA ASP A 3 140.36 33.07 -23.09
C ASP A 3 140.02 33.78 -21.76
N THR A 4 141.07 33.96 -20.95
CA THR A 4 141.19 34.75 -19.69
C THR A 4 141.06 36.27 -19.95
N PRO A 5 141.20 37.26 -19.00
CA PRO A 5 141.96 37.28 -17.72
C PRO A 5 141.21 38.00 -16.54
N SER A 6 141.61 38.04 -15.26
CA SER A 6 142.89 38.50 -14.70
C SER A 6 142.91 38.42 -13.13
N LYS A 7 143.92 37.69 -12.60
CA LYS A 7 144.89 37.93 -11.48
C LYS A 7 144.51 38.73 -10.20
N PRO A 8 145.24 38.61 -9.04
CA PRO A 8 146.13 37.56 -8.49
C PRO A 8 145.90 37.21 -6.96
N LYS A 9 146.66 36.23 -6.42
CA LYS A 9 146.92 35.92 -4.97
C LYS A 9 147.60 37.12 -4.23
N PRO A 10 147.84 37.18 -2.87
CA PRO A 10 147.84 36.14 -1.80
C PRO A 10 147.27 36.55 -0.39
N LYS A 11 147.32 35.59 0.58
CA LYS A 11 147.27 35.73 2.07
C LYS A 11 148.27 36.81 2.60
N PRO A 12 148.25 37.34 3.86
CA PRO A 12 147.93 36.63 5.12
C PRO A 12 147.44 37.44 6.37
N GLN A 13 147.31 36.71 7.49
CA GLN A 13 147.50 37.10 8.92
C GLN A 13 146.34 37.65 9.80
N ALA A 14 145.92 36.74 10.70
CA ALA A 14 146.04 36.83 12.17
C ALA A 14 144.97 37.54 13.03
N LYS A 15 144.56 36.78 14.08
CA LYS A 15 143.82 37.14 15.31
C LYS A 15 142.31 37.41 15.06
N THR A 16 141.33 36.87 15.80
CA THR A 16 141.30 36.58 17.25
C THR A 16 140.12 35.65 17.56
N ARG A 17 140.36 34.61 18.37
CA ARG A 17 139.34 33.86 19.11
C ARG A 17 138.65 34.79 20.12
N ARG A 18 137.31 34.93 20.10
CA ARG A 18 136.45 35.13 21.31
C ARG A 18 134.94 35.32 21.06
N VAL A 19 134.44 35.48 19.82
CA VAL A 19 133.01 35.78 19.56
C VAL A 19 132.12 34.52 19.36
N LEU A 20 132.67 33.37 18.96
CA LEU A 20 131.88 32.15 18.73
C LEU A 20 131.32 31.47 20.01
N ARG A 21 131.86 31.76 21.20
CA ARG A 21 131.34 31.22 22.47
C ARG A 21 130.10 31.98 22.97
N ALA A 22 129.92 33.25 22.63
CA ALA A 22 128.78 34.05 23.08
C ALA A 22 127.49 33.74 22.30
N VAL A 23 127.58 33.44 21.00
CA VAL A 23 126.43 33.00 20.18
C VAL A 23 126.07 31.55 20.50
N ALA A 24 127.06 30.68 20.72
CA ALA A 24 126.80 29.31 21.18
C ALA A 24 126.14 29.30 22.57
N VAL A 25 126.60 30.12 23.52
CA VAL A 25 125.98 30.26 24.86
C VAL A 25 124.63 30.98 24.78
N GLY A 26 124.43 31.93 23.88
CA GLY A 26 123.12 32.56 23.65
C GLY A 26 122.10 31.58 23.07
N VAL A 27 122.51 30.72 22.13
CA VAL A 27 121.67 29.64 21.59
C VAL A 27 121.49 28.52 22.61
N LEU A 28 122.48 28.22 23.45
CA LEU A 28 122.36 27.23 24.53
C LEU A 28 121.51 27.75 25.68
N ILE A 29 121.61 29.02 26.06
CA ILE A 29 120.74 29.67 27.06
C ILE A 29 119.35 29.87 26.49
N LEU A 30 119.19 30.18 25.19
CA LEU A 30 117.88 30.23 24.55
C LEU A 30 117.27 28.84 24.38
N ALA A 31 118.06 27.80 24.07
CA ALA A 31 117.60 26.41 24.01
C ALA A 31 117.37 25.82 25.41
N LEU A 32 118.09 26.31 26.44
CA LEU A 32 117.89 25.95 27.84
C LEU A 32 116.74 26.77 28.44
N LEU A 33 116.49 28.01 28.00
CA LEU A 33 115.30 28.79 28.34
C LEU A 33 114.07 28.24 27.64
N ILE A 34 114.15 27.88 26.35
CA ILE A 34 113.11 27.17 25.62
C ILE A 34 112.94 25.77 26.21
N GLY A 35 114.02 25.11 26.62
CA GLY A 35 113.99 23.80 27.28
C GLY A 35 113.43 23.87 28.70
N VAL A 36 113.70 24.93 29.45
CA VAL A 36 113.16 25.19 30.81
C VAL A 36 111.73 25.70 30.71
N VAL A 37 111.37 26.51 29.71
CA VAL A 37 109.99 26.92 29.43
C VAL A 37 109.19 25.73 28.91
N ALA A 38 109.74 24.90 28.03
CA ALA A 38 109.12 23.65 27.59
C ALA A 38 109.02 22.64 28.74
N ALA A 39 110.03 22.55 29.61
CA ALA A 39 109.98 21.71 30.81
C ALA A 39 108.99 22.27 31.85
N LEU A 40 108.88 23.59 32.03
CA LEU A 40 107.88 24.23 32.90
C LEU A 40 106.47 24.07 32.32
N ILE A 41 106.29 24.23 31.00
CA ILE A 41 105.03 23.95 30.30
C ILE A 41 104.69 22.46 30.40
N TYR A 42 105.68 21.56 30.36
CA TYR A 42 105.49 20.11 30.46
C TYR A 42 105.25 19.63 31.92
N LEU A 43 105.88 20.27 32.91
CA LEU A 43 105.73 19.98 34.35
C LEU A 43 104.44 20.59 34.92
N ASN A 44 104.10 21.82 34.50
CA ASN A 44 102.82 22.48 34.79
C ASN A 44 101.76 22.23 33.72
N ARG A 45 101.92 21.18 32.88
CA ARG A 45 101.03 20.88 31.74
C ARG A 45 99.56 20.80 32.10
N ARG A 46 99.25 20.33 33.33
CA ARG A 46 97.88 20.27 33.85
C ARG A 46 97.27 21.65 34.09
N ALA A 47 98.04 22.61 34.64
CA ALA A 47 97.57 23.96 34.93
C ALA A 47 97.51 24.85 33.66
N VAL A 48 98.48 24.72 32.76
CA VAL A 48 98.52 25.47 31.49
C VAL A 48 97.39 25.02 30.57
N ALA A 49 97.19 23.71 30.41
CA ALA A 49 96.13 23.20 29.54
C ALA A 49 94.72 23.46 30.10
N ARG A 50 94.53 23.43 31.43
CA ARG A 50 93.29 23.90 32.06
C ARG A 50 93.01 25.36 31.65
N ASN A 51 93.99 26.25 31.77
CA ASN A 51 93.81 27.66 31.41
C ASN A 51 93.65 27.90 29.89
N VAL A 52 94.26 27.07 29.03
CA VAL A 52 94.08 27.16 27.57
C VAL A 52 92.70 26.66 27.13
N LEU A 53 92.21 25.55 27.69
CA LEU A 53 90.89 25.00 27.36
C LEU A 53 89.76 25.84 27.97
N VAL A 54 89.88 26.23 29.24
CA VAL A 54 88.96 27.17 29.89
C VAL A 54 89.01 28.51 29.17
N GLY A 55 90.19 29.02 28.81
CA GLY A 55 90.33 30.24 28.01
C GLY A 55 89.75 30.14 26.59
N TRP A 56 89.78 28.96 25.95
CA TRP A 56 89.18 28.72 24.63
C TRP A 56 87.65 28.67 24.68
N LEU A 57 87.08 28.18 25.80
CA LEU A 57 85.64 28.17 26.08
C LEU A 57 85.15 29.57 26.54
N ASP A 58 85.91 30.25 27.40
CA ASP A 58 85.63 31.61 27.88
C ASP A 58 85.65 32.64 26.72
N GLN A 59 86.61 32.52 25.78
CA GLN A 59 86.64 33.34 24.55
C GLN A 59 85.39 33.17 23.68
N ARG A 60 84.66 32.06 23.83
CA ARG A 60 83.38 31.76 23.16
C ARG A 60 82.17 32.05 24.05
N GLY A 61 82.37 32.65 25.22
CA GLY A 61 81.30 33.02 26.15
C GLY A 61 80.71 31.83 26.92
N ILE A 62 81.46 30.74 27.09
CA ILE A 62 80.99 29.49 27.72
C ILE A 62 81.72 29.31 29.06
N PRO A 63 81.07 29.57 30.22
CA PRO A 63 81.68 29.31 31.52
C PRO A 63 81.85 27.80 31.70
N ALA A 64 83.08 27.34 31.96
CA ALA A 64 83.37 25.94 32.15
C ALA A 64 84.46 25.71 33.20
N ASP A 65 84.29 24.67 34.03
CA ASP A 65 85.32 24.16 34.92
C ASP A 65 85.76 22.77 34.45
N VAL A 66 87.07 22.60 34.34
CA VAL A 66 87.69 21.37 33.83
C VAL A 66 88.69 20.84 34.85
N GLU A 67 88.45 19.61 35.30
CA GLU A 67 89.35 18.85 36.15
C GLU A 67 90.14 17.86 35.28
N VAL A 68 91.42 18.13 35.09
CA VAL A 68 92.30 17.41 34.16
C VAL A 68 92.87 16.15 34.82
N GLU A 69 92.53 14.96 34.31
CA GLU A 69 93.10 13.69 34.79
C GLU A 69 94.44 13.38 34.09
N ARG A 70 94.45 13.44 32.75
CA ARG A 70 95.60 13.10 31.89
C ARG A 70 95.63 13.98 30.64
N ILE A 71 96.82 14.41 30.23
CA ILE A 71 97.06 15.18 29.01
C ILE A 71 98.30 14.63 28.31
N GLU A 72 98.16 14.41 27.01
CA GLU A 72 99.17 13.91 26.07
C GLU A 72 99.31 14.90 24.89
N ILE A 73 100.28 14.70 24.00
CA ILE A 73 100.53 15.62 22.86
C ILE A 73 99.36 15.63 21.87
N ASP A 74 98.64 14.52 21.80
CA ASP A 74 97.58 14.20 20.85
C ASP A 74 96.21 13.98 21.52
N GLY A 75 96.09 14.13 22.85
CA GLY A 75 94.81 13.96 23.53
C GLY A 75 94.68 14.50 24.97
N PHE A 76 93.44 14.55 25.45
CA PHE A 76 93.02 14.99 26.79
C PHE A 76 92.00 14.03 27.39
N VAL A 77 92.14 13.76 28.69
CA VAL A 77 91.15 13.05 29.50
C VAL A 77 90.87 13.85 30.77
N GLY A 78 89.60 14.14 31.04
CA GLY A 78 89.20 14.85 32.25
C GLY A 78 87.70 14.93 32.48
N ARG A 79 87.34 15.49 33.64
CA ARG A 79 85.96 15.83 34.02
C ARG A 79 85.65 17.26 33.58
N ILE A 80 84.49 17.45 32.96
CA ILE A 80 84.07 18.75 32.41
C ILE A 80 82.73 19.15 33.01
N ARG A 81 82.63 20.37 33.55
CA ARG A 81 81.39 21.02 33.99
C ARG A 81 81.22 22.31 33.19
N ILE A 82 80.06 22.51 32.58
CA ILE A 82 79.76 23.66 31.71
C ILE A 82 78.52 24.36 32.25
N GLY A 83 78.55 25.69 32.38
CA GLY A 83 77.48 26.51 32.95
C GLY A 83 77.79 27.02 34.35
N ASP A 84 76.73 27.39 35.08
CA ASP A 84 76.80 27.84 36.48
C ASP A 84 77.42 26.74 37.39
N PRO A 85 78.49 27.02 38.17
CA PRO A 85 79.12 26.04 39.04
C PRO A 85 78.17 25.35 40.04
N ASP A 86 77.19 26.09 40.55
CA ASP A 86 76.20 25.60 41.52
C ASP A 86 75.04 24.87 40.85
N ASN A 87 74.84 25.09 39.56
CA ASN A 87 73.77 24.51 38.76
C ASN A 87 74.20 24.26 37.30
N PRO A 88 75.12 23.30 37.06
CA PRO A 88 75.75 23.15 35.74
C PRO A 88 74.76 22.67 34.68
N ASP A 89 74.89 23.24 33.47
CA ASP A 89 74.11 22.86 32.30
C ASP A 89 74.57 21.51 31.75
N VAL A 90 75.89 21.26 31.74
CA VAL A 90 76.45 19.96 31.33
C VAL A 90 77.51 19.49 32.30
N VAL A 91 77.45 18.21 32.67
CA VAL A 91 78.45 17.52 33.47
C VAL A 91 78.88 16.26 32.74
N VAL A 92 80.16 16.11 32.47
CA VAL A 92 80.73 14.90 31.86
C VAL A 92 81.67 14.26 32.86
N GLU A 93 81.36 13.02 33.28
CA GLU A 93 82.16 12.29 34.26
C GLU A 93 83.52 11.87 33.72
N ARG A 94 83.64 11.64 32.41
CA ARG A 94 84.92 11.44 31.74
C ARG A 94 84.78 11.80 30.26
N ALA A 95 85.48 12.85 29.85
CA ALA A 95 85.61 13.28 28.47
C ALA A 95 87.01 12.91 27.97
N GLU A 96 87.09 12.11 26.90
CA GLU A 96 88.32 11.80 26.17
C GLU A 96 88.28 12.56 24.85
N VAL A 97 89.24 13.44 24.61
CA VAL A 97 89.33 14.25 23.39
C VAL A 97 90.69 14.01 22.75
N ASP A 98 90.69 13.39 21.57
CA ASP A 98 91.87 13.25 20.73
C ASP A 98 91.90 14.43 19.75
N TYR A 99 93.06 15.02 19.51
CA TYR A 99 93.22 16.15 18.59
C TYR A 99 94.45 15.98 17.68
N ALA A 100 94.29 16.42 16.43
CA ALA A 100 95.38 16.54 15.48
C ALA A 100 96.03 17.92 15.61
N VAL A 101 97.36 17.93 15.73
CA VAL A 101 98.16 19.16 15.77
C VAL A 101 98.69 19.45 14.36
N ALA A 102 98.18 20.51 13.74
CA ALA A 102 98.68 20.98 12.45
C ALA A 102 99.98 21.78 12.65
N LEU A 103 101.05 21.33 11.99
CA LEU A 103 102.36 21.99 12.07
C LEU A 103 102.35 23.35 11.32
N PRO A 104 103.25 24.29 11.66
CA PRO A 104 103.26 25.65 11.10
C PRO A 104 103.34 25.73 9.56
N TRP A 105 103.89 24.70 8.94
CA TRP A 105 104.07 24.55 7.49
C TRP A 105 102.91 23.84 6.77
N SER A 106 101.85 23.47 7.49
CA SER A 106 100.62 22.94 6.89
C SER A 106 99.79 24.04 6.23
N ARG A 107 99.05 23.71 5.15
CA ARG A 107 98.18 24.67 4.43
C ARG A 107 97.08 25.28 5.30
N SER A 108 96.77 24.66 6.44
CA SER A 108 95.77 25.06 7.43
C SER A 108 96.32 26.01 8.51
N GLY A 109 97.63 26.29 8.54
CA GLY A 109 98.29 27.06 9.60
C GLY A 109 98.49 26.26 10.91
N LEU A 110 99.11 26.87 11.92
CA LEU A 110 99.23 26.27 13.25
C LEU A 110 97.83 26.17 13.88
N GLY A 111 97.36 24.95 14.16
CA GLY A 111 96.02 24.75 14.70
C GLY A 111 95.84 23.40 15.38
N VAL A 112 94.94 23.34 16.36
CA VAL A 112 94.52 22.11 17.05
C VAL A 112 93.09 21.82 16.64
N THR A 113 92.85 20.67 16.01
CA THR A 113 91.51 20.24 15.58
C THR A 113 91.15 18.91 16.24
N PRO A 114 90.01 18.81 16.96
CA PRO A 114 89.60 17.54 17.55
C PRO A 114 89.34 16.51 16.44
N SER A 115 89.86 15.30 16.62
CA SER A 115 89.65 14.16 15.73
C SER A 115 88.63 13.17 16.31
N ARG A 116 88.62 12.98 17.63
CA ARG A 116 87.66 12.11 18.34
C ARG A 116 87.29 12.69 19.70
N ILE A 117 86.01 12.63 20.06
CA ILE A 117 85.47 13.09 21.33
C ILE A 117 84.61 11.96 21.91
N ARG A 118 85.04 11.32 23.00
CA ARG A 118 84.26 10.32 23.73
C ARG A 118 83.79 10.89 25.05
N LEU A 119 82.48 10.96 25.25
CA LEU A 119 81.83 11.44 26.46
C LEU A 119 81.19 10.25 27.19
N VAL A 120 81.72 9.90 28.36
CA VAL A 120 81.19 8.83 29.21
C VAL A 120 80.32 9.43 30.30
N ARG A 121 79.09 8.93 30.39
CA ARG A 121 78.01 9.34 31.31
C ARG A 121 77.76 10.86 31.35
N PRO A 122 77.61 11.55 30.20
CA PRO A 122 77.30 12.98 30.23
C PRO A 122 75.87 13.24 30.72
N VAL A 123 75.71 14.15 31.67
CA VAL A 123 74.43 14.69 32.12
C VAL A 123 74.24 16.06 31.48
N VAL A 124 73.22 16.20 30.64
CA VAL A 124 72.93 17.45 29.91
C VAL A 124 71.58 17.97 30.33
N ARG A 125 71.50 19.25 30.69
CA ARG A 125 70.25 19.97 30.88
C ARG A 125 69.94 20.74 29.61
N ALA A 126 68.74 20.53 29.10
CA ALA A 126 68.26 21.24 27.92
C ALA A 126 66.86 21.76 28.19
N SER A 127 66.45 22.76 27.42
CA SER A 127 65.08 23.26 27.41
C SER A 127 64.52 23.26 26.00
N TRP A 128 63.26 22.87 25.87
CA TRP A 128 62.51 22.89 24.62
C TRP A 128 61.26 23.74 24.82
N LYS A 129 61.25 24.95 24.24
CA LYS A 129 60.14 25.90 24.36
C LYS A 129 59.91 26.60 23.03
N GLY A 130 58.65 26.72 22.59
CA GLY A 130 58.28 27.43 21.37
C GLY A 130 59.00 26.90 20.11
N GLY A 131 59.19 25.58 20.02
CA GLY A 131 59.87 24.93 18.89
C GLY A 131 61.39 25.11 18.84
N LYS A 132 62.03 25.69 19.87
CA LYS A 132 63.48 25.87 19.94
C LYS A 132 64.07 25.01 21.04
N LEU A 133 65.05 24.17 20.68
CA LEU A 133 65.89 23.43 21.60
C LEU A 133 67.09 24.31 22.00
N SER A 134 67.31 24.44 23.30
CA SER A 134 68.45 25.15 23.87
C SER A 134 69.15 24.25 24.88
N PHE A 135 70.47 24.14 24.76
CA PHE A 135 71.37 23.45 25.66
C PHE A 135 72.02 24.42 26.66
N GLY A 136 71.41 25.59 26.88
CA GLY A 136 71.93 26.62 27.77
C GLY A 136 73.28 27.15 27.29
N SER A 137 74.28 27.04 28.16
CA SER A 137 75.65 27.53 27.91
C SER A 137 76.36 26.86 26.71
N LEU A 138 75.85 25.74 26.17
CA LEU A 138 76.42 25.06 25.00
C LEU A 138 75.91 25.58 23.64
N ASP A 139 74.86 26.39 23.60
CA ASP A 139 74.25 26.84 22.33
C ASP A 139 75.21 27.56 21.36
N PRO A 140 76.14 28.44 21.83
CA PRO A 140 77.11 29.09 20.94
C PRO A 140 78.01 28.09 20.21
N LEU A 141 78.47 27.06 20.94
CA LEU A 141 79.34 26.01 20.39
C LEU A 141 78.62 25.18 19.35
N ILE A 142 77.39 24.76 19.65
CA ILE A 142 76.58 23.95 18.74
C ILE A 142 76.32 24.72 17.44
N LYS A 143 76.04 26.03 17.50
CA LYS A 143 75.85 26.88 16.31
C LYS A 143 77.11 27.02 15.46
N GLU A 144 78.29 27.14 16.06
CA GLU A 144 79.58 27.21 15.34
C GLU A 144 79.83 25.93 14.53
N PHE A 145 79.61 24.76 15.14
CA PHE A 145 79.82 23.47 14.48
C PHE A 145 78.74 23.10 13.46
N THR A 146 77.57 23.74 13.50
CA THR A 146 76.45 23.44 12.59
C THR A 146 76.20 24.50 11.52
N GLY A 147 76.69 25.75 11.68
CA GLY A 147 76.32 26.90 10.84
C GLY A 147 77.36 27.41 9.83
N GLY A 148 78.60 26.91 9.84
CA GLY A 148 79.66 27.39 8.94
C GLY A 148 79.68 26.74 7.54
N PRO A 149 80.13 27.45 6.47
CA PRO A 149 80.35 26.83 5.17
C PRO A 149 81.47 25.78 5.24
N PRO A 150 81.35 24.64 4.51
CA PRO A 150 82.32 23.56 4.59
C PRO A 150 83.70 24.03 4.13
N ARG A 151 84.71 23.81 4.96
CA ARG A 151 86.11 23.87 4.52
C ARG A 151 86.38 22.54 3.80
N PRO A 152 86.67 22.54 2.48
CA PRO A 152 86.82 21.31 1.69
C PRO A 152 87.93 20.38 2.20
N ASP A 153 88.84 20.88 3.03
CA ASP A 153 90.00 20.16 3.55
C ASP A 153 89.90 19.76 5.05
N SER A 154 88.72 19.83 5.69
CA SER A 154 88.58 19.44 7.11
C SER A 154 87.38 18.53 7.39
N ARG A 155 87.65 17.30 7.84
CA ARG A 155 86.66 16.35 8.36
C ARG A 155 86.27 16.72 9.80
N GLY A 156 84.99 16.60 10.15
CA GLY A 156 84.50 16.78 11.52
C GLY A 156 84.94 15.65 12.46
N PRO A 157 84.98 15.89 13.78
CA PRO A 157 85.39 14.88 14.75
C PRO A 157 84.40 13.72 14.86
N LEU A 158 84.91 12.53 15.21
CA LEU A 158 84.10 11.40 15.65
C LEU A 158 83.66 11.63 17.10
N VAL A 159 82.37 11.90 17.34
CA VAL A 159 81.79 12.08 18.67
C VAL A 159 81.08 10.79 19.11
N ILE A 160 81.43 10.26 20.29
CA ILE A 160 80.83 9.08 20.90
C ILE A 160 80.28 9.49 22.26
N VAL A 161 78.99 9.24 22.50
CA VAL A 161 78.30 9.47 23.77
C VAL A 161 77.86 8.12 24.32
N GLU A 162 78.32 7.79 25.52
CA GLU A 162 77.99 6.53 26.20
C GLU A 162 77.36 6.82 27.56
N GLY A 163 76.18 6.26 27.84
CA GLY A 163 75.44 6.47 29.08
C GLY A 163 74.92 7.90 29.26
N GLY A 164 74.61 8.61 28.17
CA GLY A 164 74.15 9.99 28.23
C GLY A 164 72.79 10.10 28.92
N ARG A 165 72.63 11.12 29.78
CA ARG A 165 71.37 11.44 30.46
C ARG A 165 70.98 12.89 30.24
N GLY A 166 69.96 13.12 29.42
CA GLY A 166 69.40 14.44 29.15
C GLY A 166 68.22 14.75 30.06
N ARG A 167 68.26 15.83 30.84
CA ARG A 167 67.07 16.39 31.49
C ARG A 167 66.53 17.52 30.64
N LEU A 168 65.43 17.25 29.96
CA LEU A 168 64.78 18.17 29.04
C LEU A 168 63.57 18.83 29.72
N ASN A 169 63.65 20.14 29.93
CA ASN A 169 62.50 20.93 30.35
C ASN A 169 61.68 21.31 29.13
N THR A 170 60.54 20.64 28.93
CA THR A 170 59.62 20.93 27.83
C THR A 170 58.48 21.84 28.30
N GLU A 171 57.76 22.44 27.36
CA GLU A 171 56.48 23.12 27.63
C GLU A 171 55.38 22.17 28.16
N TYR A 172 55.58 20.85 28.04
CA TYR A 172 54.68 19.81 28.53
C TYR A 172 55.08 19.23 29.89
N GLY A 173 56.21 19.67 30.46
CA GLY A 173 56.77 19.14 31.70
C GLY A 173 58.22 18.64 31.55
N PRO A 174 58.88 18.29 32.67
CA PRO A 174 60.24 17.77 32.66
C PRO A 174 60.28 16.32 32.14
N VAL A 175 61.28 16.02 31.31
CA VAL A 175 61.53 14.70 30.73
C VAL A 175 62.97 14.30 30.97
N ASP A 176 63.20 13.12 31.54
CA ASP A 176 64.52 12.50 31.57
C ASP A 176 64.67 11.57 30.35
N LEU A 177 65.77 11.71 29.61
CA LEU A 177 66.13 10.91 28.44
C LEU A 177 67.46 10.22 28.71
N LEU A 178 67.56 8.95 28.36
CA LEU A 178 68.81 8.20 28.35
C LEU A 178 69.20 7.98 26.89
N ALA A 179 70.43 8.30 26.49
CA ALA A 179 70.83 8.18 25.10
C ALA A 179 72.32 7.82 24.94
N ASP A 180 72.58 6.87 24.05
CA ASP A 180 73.88 6.59 23.48
C ASP A 180 73.90 7.09 22.04
N ALA A 181 74.94 7.80 21.64
CA ALA A 181 75.04 8.37 20.30
C ALA A 181 76.44 8.22 19.70
N ARG A 182 76.51 8.05 18.38
CA ARG A 182 77.75 8.10 17.62
C ARG A 182 77.55 9.03 16.43
N ILE A 183 78.35 10.07 16.34
CA ILE A 183 78.33 11.07 15.28
C ILE A 183 79.70 11.03 14.61
N ASP A 184 79.76 10.87 13.28
CA ASP A 184 81.00 10.86 12.51
C ASP A 184 80.86 11.89 11.38
N ASP A 185 81.84 12.79 11.25
CA ASP A 185 81.84 13.86 10.26
C ASP A 185 80.54 14.70 10.24
N GLY A 186 80.00 14.99 11.42
CA GLY A 186 78.73 15.72 11.58
C GLY A 186 77.47 14.95 11.20
N LYS A 187 77.59 13.69 10.74
CA LYS A 187 76.45 12.79 10.50
C LYS A 187 76.18 11.90 11.72
N LEU A 188 74.92 11.78 12.13
CA LEU A 188 74.51 10.87 13.20
C LEU A 188 74.53 9.43 12.66
N MET A 189 75.49 8.62 13.10
CA MET A 189 75.68 7.24 12.65
C MET A 189 74.86 6.23 13.45
N ARG A 190 74.72 6.46 14.77
CA ARG A 190 73.87 5.63 15.65
C ARG A 190 73.28 6.49 16.76
N LEU A 191 72.03 6.24 17.12
CA LEU A 191 71.39 6.78 18.32
C LEU A 191 70.54 5.69 18.96
N ALA A 192 70.83 5.32 20.20
CA ALA A 192 69.96 4.48 21.02
C ALA A 192 69.45 5.33 22.17
N ALA A 193 68.20 5.78 22.10
CA ALA A 193 67.57 6.62 23.11
C ALA A 193 66.41 5.89 23.80
N ARG A 194 66.27 6.12 25.10
CA ARG A 194 65.22 5.59 25.96
C ARG A 194 64.59 6.72 26.76
N LEU A 195 63.27 6.77 26.70
CA LEU A 195 62.40 7.61 27.51
C LEU A 195 61.76 6.74 28.61
N PRO A 196 62.18 6.86 29.88
CA PRO A 196 61.46 6.30 31.02
C PRO A 196 60.04 6.88 31.12
N LYS A 197 59.17 6.25 31.92
CA LYS A 197 57.78 6.71 32.10
C LYS A 197 57.74 8.19 32.51
N ALA A 198 57.12 9.01 31.68
CA ALA A 198 56.91 10.43 31.88
C ALA A 198 55.43 10.78 31.89
N ALA A 199 55.08 11.86 32.59
CA ALA A 199 53.75 12.46 32.57
C ALA A 199 53.89 13.85 31.95
N LEU A 200 53.18 14.08 30.85
CA LEU A 200 53.25 15.30 30.05
C LEU A 200 51.89 15.96 29.96
N LYS A 201 51.83 17.28 30.10
CA LYS A 201 50.62 18.08 29.98
C LYS A 201 50.93 19.50 29.50
N SER A 202 50.34 19.92 28.39
CA SER A 202 50.29 21.31 27.93
C SER A 202 49.01 21.57 27.14
N GLY A 203 48.22 22.56 27.57
CA GLY A 203 46.90 22.84 26.99
C GLY A 203 46.00 21.61 26.99
N GLU A 204 45.42 21.29 25.82
CA GLU A 204 44.58 20.11 25.59
C GLU A 204 45.37 18.82 25.33
N THR A 205 46.71 18.92 25.22
CA THR A 205 47.58 17.77 24.99
C THR A 205 48.12 17.23 26.31
N GLN A 206 47.82 15.97 26.60
CA GLN A 206 48.33 15.26 27.78
C GLN A 206 48.67 13.80 27.45
N ALA A 207 49.70 13.27 28.12
CA ALA A 207 50.07 11.86 28.05
C ALA A 207 50.52 11.41 29.44
N GLN A 208 49.98 10.28 29.92
CA GLN A 208 50.37 9.66 31.19
C GLN A 208 51.09 8.35 30.94
N GLY A 209 52.15 8.11 31.71
CA GLY A 209 52.95 6.90 31.59
C GLY A 209 53.66 6.74 30.24
N LEU A 210 53.91 7.86 29.54
CA LEU A 210 54.56 7.85 28.23
C LEU A 210 55.99 7.31 28.37
N SER A 211 56.31 6.27 27.63
CA SER A 211 57.64 5.68 27.57
C SER A 211 58.01 5.37 26.12
N GLY A 212 59.30 5.31 25.83
CA GLY A 212 59.76 5.14 24.47
C GLY A 212 61.17 4.56 24.36
N LEU A 213 61.41 3.87 23.25
CA LEU A 213 62.71 3.39 22.79
C LEU A 213 62.88 3.81 21.34
N LEU A 214 64.02 4.41 21.02
CA LEU A 214 64.39 4.86 19.68
C LEU A 214 65.78 4.28 19.36
N ASP A 215 65.86 3.45 18.32
CA ASP A 215 67.13 3.04 17.71
C ASP A 215 67.19 3.66 16.30
N LEU A 216 68.22 4.46 16.04
CA LEU A 216 68.56 4.98 14.72
C LEU A 216 69.92 4.43 14.32
N THR A 217 70.02 3.93 13.10
CA THR A 217 71.30 3.51 12.50
C THR A 217 71.39 4.07 11.08
N THR A 218 72.44 4.84 10.80
CA THR A 218 72.68 5.46 9.49
C THR A 218 73.76 4.69 8.74
N THR A 219 73.47 4.30 7.50
CA THR A 219 74.42 3.63 6.59
C THR A 219 74.41 4.35 5.25
N GLY A 220 75.54 4.96 4.88
CA GLY A 220 75.59 5.86 3.71
C GLY A 220 74.68 7.07 3.90
N ASP A 221 73.72 7.24 3.00
CA ASP A 221 72.71 8.32 3.05
C ASP A 221 71.32 7.80 3.47
N ARG A 222 71.24 6.59 4.04
CA ARG A 222 70.01 5.95 4.53
C ARG A 222 70.01 5.86 6.05
N MET A 223 68.86 6.11 6.66
CA MET A 223 68.65 6.04 8.10
C MET A 223 67.56 5.02 8.41
N ALA A 224 67.95 3.91 9.03
CA ALA A 224 67.04 2.95 9.61
C ALA A 224 66.57 3.46 10.98
N ILE A 225 65.25 3.55 11.18
CA ILE A 225 64.60 3.95 12.43
C ILE A 225 63.78 2.80 13.00
N LYS A 226 63.87 2.59 14.31
CA LYS A 226 62.97 1.75 15.10
C LYS A 226 62.55 2.51 16.34
N LEU A 227 61.28 2.92 16.39
CA LEU A 227 60.64 3.59 17.51
C LEU A 227 59.59 2.66 18.11
N SER A 228 59.64 2.45 19.42
CA SER A 228 58.59 1.79 20.20
C SER A 228 58.17 2.73 21.31
N ALA A 229 56.91 3.15 21.33
CA ALA A 229 56.37 4.04 22.35
C ALA A 229 55.12 3.43 22.98
N ALA A 230 54.92 3.65 24.28
CA ALA A 230 53.73 3.20 25.00
C ALA A 230 53.24 4.30 25.94
N ALA A 231 51.93 4.43 26.09
CA ALA A 231 51.30 5.38 27.02
C ALA A 231 50.10 4.72 27.71
N ASP A 232 50.01 4.91 29.03
CA ASP A 232 48.87 4.42 29.83
C ASP A 232 47.59 5.17 29.40
N SER A 233 47.70 6.47 29.13
CA SER A 233 46.67 7.24 28.42
C SER A 233 47.27 8.42 27.66
N PHE A 234 46.60 8.87 26.61
CA PHE A 234 46.91 10.11 25.92
C PHE A 234 45.64 10.82 25.47
N ALA A 235 45.69 12.15 25.40
CA ALA A 235 44.67 12.98 24.79
C ALA A 235 45.34 14.14 24.09
N THR A 236 44.94 14.40 22.85
CA THR A 236 45.35 15.52 22.00
C THR A 236 44.08 16.07 21.33
N PRO A 237 44.12 17.26 20.71
CA PRO A 237 42.99 17.77 19.94
C PRO A 237 42.52 16.83 18.83
N ALA A 238 43.42 16.01 18.28
CA ALA A 238 43.14 15.11 17.17
C ALA A 238 42.79 13.67 17.60
N ALA A 239 43.30 13.20 18.75
CA ALA A 239 43.17 11.80 19.14
C ALA A 239 43.27 11.59 20.65
N ARG A 240 42.62 10.55 21.16
CA ARG A 240 42.70 10.10 22.54
C ARG A 240 42.80 8.58 22.61
N GLY A 241 43.42 8.07 23.66
CA GLY A 241 43.50 6.64 23.88
C GLY A 241 43.96 6.21 25.27
N GLN A 242 43.79 4.92 25.54
CA GLN A 242 44.15 4.23 26.77
C GLN A 242 44.90 2.94 26.41
N GLY A 243 45.94 2.62 27.20
CA GLY A 243 46.77 1.43 27.00
C GLY A 243 47.38 1.36 25.61
N ALA A 244 47.85 2.49 25.08
CA ALA A 244 48.28 2.61 23.69
C ALA A 244 49.75 2.20 23.51
N ALA A 245 50.04 1.41 22.49
CA ALA A 245 51.39 1.01 22.10
C ALA A 245 51.59 1.23 20.60
N LEU A 246 52.61 2.02 20.26
CA LEU A 246 53.04 2.35 18.90
C LEU A 246 54.40 1.70 18.62
N THR A 247 54.52 0.99 17.51
CA THR A 247 55.79 0.59 16.93
C THR A 247 55.89 1.19 15.54
N LEU A 248 57.00 1.86 15.24
CA LEU A 248 57.30 2.45 13.95
C LEU A 248 58.70 2.00 13.54
N THR A 249 58.80 1.32 12.41
CA THR A 249 60.07 1.00 11.76
C THR A 249 60.14 1.67 10.41
N GLY A 250 61.31 2.13 10.00
CA GLY A 250 61.42 2.82 8.73
C GLY A 250 62.82 2.86 8.17
N ASP A 251 62.90 3.05 6.86
CA ASP A 251 64.13 3.35 6.14
C ASP A 251 63.90 4.67 5.37
N LEU A 252 64.58 5.71 5.85
CA LEU A 252 64.38 7.10 5.46
C LEU A 252 65.67 7.67 4.85
N PRO A 253 65.58 8.69 3.96
CA PRO A 253 66.77 9.44 3.57
C PRO A 253 67.34 10.19 4.79
N TYR A 254 68.67 10.24 4.90
CA TYR A 254 69.32 11.06 5.92
C TYR A 254 69.07 12.54 5.61
N PRO A 255 68.57 13.36 6.56
CA PRO A 255 68.24 14.75 6.29
C PRO A 255 69.50 15.58 6.02
N ASP A 256 69.49 16.34 4.92
CA ASP A 256 70.50 17.36 4.66
C ASP A 256 70.20 18.61 5.48
N LEU A 257 70.86 18.69 6.63
CA LEU A 257 70.75 19.80 7.58
C LEU A 257 71.18 21.15 6.96
N LYS A 258 72.02 21.14 5.91
CA LYS A 258 72.54 22.37 5.27
C LYS A 258 71.52 22.99 4.33
N THR A 259 70.99 22.18 3.42
CA THR A 259 69.99 22.64 2.44
C THR A 259 68.57 22.62 3.00
N ARG A 260 68.40 22.09 4.24
CA ARG A 260 67.10 21.84 4.87
C ARG A 260 66.22 21.03 3.94
N ARG A 261 66.72 19.87 3.50
CA ARG A 261 65.98 18.93 2.64
C ARG A 261 66.07 17.52 3.19
N GLY A 262 64.95 16.80 3.13
CA GLY A 262 64.85 15.38 3.46
C GLY A 262 64.50 14.53 2.26
N ASP A 263 64.94 14.92 1.06
CA ASP A 263 64.46 14.33 -0.19
C ASP A 263 64.94 12.87 -0.37
N GLY A 264 64.03 11.96 -0.73
CA GLY A 264 64.38 10.58 -1.10
C GLY A 264 63.28 9.55 -0.84
N ARG A 265 63.56 8.28 -1.14
CA ARG A 265 62.61 7.18 -0.91
C ARG A 265 62.41 6.95 0.59
N ALA A 266 61.16 6.84 1.06
CA ALA A 266 60.82 6.50 2.43
C ALA A 266 59.96 5.24 2.47
N VAL A 267 60.38 4.26 3.27
CA VAL A 267 59.58 3.07 3.60
C VAL A 267 59.30 3.12 5.09
N LEU A 268 58.03 3.08 5.48
CA LEU A 268 57.60 3.16 6.88
C LEU A 268 56.59 2.06 7.18
N ASP A 269 56.81 1.30 8.25
CA ASP A 269 55.87 0.35 8.82
C ASP A 269 55.49 0.83 10.21
N ALA A 270 54.22 1.11 10.43
CA ALA A 270 53.66 1.57 11.69
C ALA A 270 52.60 0.57 12.19
N ARG A 271 52.62 0.28 13.49
CA ARG A 271 51.57 -0.47 14.18
C ARG A 271 51.19 0.25 15.46
N LEU A 272 49.92 0.60 15.59
CA LEU A 272 49.33 1.22 16.78
C LEU A 272 48.27 0.27 17.34
N SER A 273 48.41 -0.13 18.59
CA SER A 273 47.42 -0.91 19.32
C SER A 273 46.96 -0.16 20.57
N GLY A 274 45.74 -0.40 21.02
CA GLY A 274 45.25 0.18 22.27
C GLY A 274 43.94 -0.44 22.76
N GLU A 275 43.76 -0.46 24.08
CA GLU A 275 42.51 -0.91 24.71
C GLU A 275 41.34 -0.05 24.28
N ARG A 276 41.58 1.26 24.16
CA ARG A 276 40.64 2.23 23.62
C ARG A 276 41.40 3.28 22.83
N LEU A 277 41.06 3.48 21.56
CA LEU A 277 41.64 4.51 20.67
C LEU A 277 40.51 5.29 20.01
N GLY A 278 40.64 6.59 19.79
CA GLY A 278 39.58 7.34 19.11
C GLY A 278 39.80 8.83 18.99
N THR A 279 38.75 9.52 18.59
CA THR A 279 38.64 10.99 18.47
C THR A 279 37.63 11.50 19.49
N LEU A 280 37.29 12.79 19.48
CA LEU A 280 36.30 13.37 20.40
C LEU A 280 34.89 12.74 20.27
N THR A 281 34.54 12.24 19.09
CA THR A 281 33.18 11.73 18.76
C THR A 281 33.10 10.21 18.65
N LEU A 282 34.20 9.54 18.35
CA LEU A 282 34.25 8.10 18.14
C LEU A 282 35.33 7.44 19.00
N SER A 283 35.06 6.23 19.49
CA SER A 283 35.99 5.43 20.28
C SER A 283 35.95 3.98 19.85
N ALA A 284 37.10 3.41 19.51
CA ALA A 284 37.30 2.02 19.17
C ALA A 284 37.90 1.25 20.36
N ARG A 285 37.33 0.09 20.71
CA ARG A 285 37.84 -0.83 21.73
C ARG A 285 38.70 -1.93 21.12
N SER A 286 39.78 -2.28 21.81
CA SER A 286 40.75 -3.31 21.39
C SER A 286 41.19 -3.07 19.93
N ALA A 287 41.60 -1.84 19.65
CA ALA A 287 41.93 -1.39 18.32
C ALA A 287 43.38 -1.75 17.98
N ASP A 288 43.60 -2.31 16.79
CA ASP A 288 44.90 -2.60 16.20
C ASP A 288 44.93 -2.04 14.78
N VAL A 289 45.84 -1.10 14.55
CA VAL A 289 46.03 -0.39 13.29
C VAL A 289 47.44 -0.69 12.80
N ALA A 290 47.56 -1.27 11.61
CA ALA A 290 48.82 -1.45 10.91
C ALA A 290 48.81 -0.63 9.62
N ALA A 291 49.91 0.05 9.32
CA ALA A 291 50.08 0.83 8.11
C ALA A 291 51.50 0.63 7.56
N ARG A 292 51.61 0.38 6.26
CA ARG A 292 52.86 0.32 5.52
C ARG A 292 52.83 1.36 4.41
N PHE A 293 53.79 2.26 4.39
CA PHE A 293 53.99 3.26 3.35
C PHE A 293 55.29 2.98 2.58
N ASP A 294 55.24 3.10 1.25
CA ASP A 294 56.41 3.06 0.36
C ASP A 294 56.26 4.19 -0.67
N GLY A 295 57.17 5.15 -0.63
CA GLY A 295 57.07 6.35 -1.45
C GLY A 295 58.29 7.23 -1.40
N VAL A 296 58.10 8.50 -1.75
CA VAL A 296 59.10 9.55 -1.68
C VAL A 296 58.67 10.61 -0.70
N VAL A 297 59.65 11.16 0.02
CA VAL A 297 59.51 12.36 0.84
C VAL A 297 60.32 13.47 0.18
N SER A 298 59.83 14.70 0.23
CA SER A 298 60.55 15.90 -0.22
C SER A 298 60.28 17.09 0.70
N GLY A 299 61.16 18.09 0.64
CA GLY A 299 61.06 19.31 1.46
C GLY A 299 61.65 19.16 2.86
N TRP A 300 61.30 20.08 3.76
CA TRP A 300 61.77 20.11 5.15
C TRP A 300 60.62 19.91 6.14
N ILE A 301 60.88 19.78 7.44
CA ILE A 301 59.85 19.45 8.44
C ILE A 301 58.68 20.46 8.49
N GLU A 302 58.90 21.71 8.09
CA GLU A 302 57.84 22.73 7.98
C GLU A 302 57.13 22.74 6.62
N THR A 303 57.73 22.19 5.56
CA THR A 303 57.23 22.25 4.16
C THR A 303 57.24 20.89 3.45
N PHE A 304 57.09 19.79 4.19
CA PHE A 304 57.32 18.45 3.65
C PHE A 304 56.17 18.01 2.74
N ARG A 305 56.50 17.10 1.82
CA ARG A 305 55.54 16.35 1.02
C ARG A 305 55.92 14.88 1.01
N LEU A 306 54.97 13.99 1.31
CA LEU A 306 55.06 12.56 1.10
C LEU A 306 54.14 12.17 -0.04
N ASP A 307 54.64 11.38 -0.98
CA ASP A 307 53.87 10.78 -2.07
C ASP A 307 54.24 9.31 -2.23
N GLY A 308 53.27 8.41 -2.17
CA GLY A 308 53.54 6.99 -2.30
C GLY A 308 52.33 6.09 -2.21
N GLU A 309 52.57 4.79 -2.08
CA GLU A 309 51.55 3.80 -1.81
C GLU A 309 51.46 3.51 -0.31
N VAL A 310 50.24 3.36 0.20
CA VAL A 310 49.95 2.96 1.57
C VAL A 310 49.08 1.70 1.58
N THR A 311 49.43 0.76 2.45
CA THR A 311 48.58 -0.38 2.81
C THR A 311 48.24 -0.29 4.28
N THR A 312 46.95 -0.26 4.60
CA THR A 312 46.46 -0.12 5.97
C THR A 312 45.53 -1.28 6.34
N ALA A 313 45.60 -1.71 7.59
CA ALA A 313 44.69 -2.66 8.19
C ALA A 313 44.26 -2.14 9.57
N LEU A 314 42.98 -2.18 9.85
CA LEU A 314 42.35 -1.82 11.11
C LEU A 314 41.56 -3.04 11.60
N LYS A 315 41.71 -3.38 12.87
CA LYS A 315 40.82 -4.30 13.59
C LYS A 315 40.37 -3.64 14.89
N ALA A 316 39.10 -3.76 15.23
CA ALA A 316 38.56 -3.29 16.51
C ALA A 316 37.41 -4.20 16.95
N ALA A 317 37.37 -4.55 18.23
CA ALA A 317 36.28 -5.36 18.79
C ALA A 317 34.95 -4.58 18.83
N ALA A 318 35.02 -3.25 19.01
CA ALA A 318 33.86 -2.38 18.91
C ALA A 318 34.25 -0.95 18.52
N VAL A 319 33.34 -0.22 17.88
CA VAL A 319 33.41 1.22 17.64
C VAL A 319 32.14 1.86 18.19
N GLU A 320 32.30 2.86 19.05
CA GLU A 320 31.24 3.49 19.83
C GLU A 320 31.25 5.01 19.61
N GLY A 321 30.08 5.60 19.43
CA GLY A 321 29.83 7.05 19.38
C GLY A 321 28.57 7.39 20.18
N ALA A 322 28.06 8.63 20.05
CA ALA A 322 26.88 9.08 20.80
C ALA A 322 25.65 8.16 20.59
N ASP A 323 25.29 7.91 19.33
CA ASP A 323 24.17 7.03 18.96
C ASP A 323 24.59 5.80 18.16
N LEU A 324 25.90 5.60 17.95
CA LEU A 324 26.47 4.56 17.09
C LEU A 324 27.16 3.49 17.93
N ARG A 325 26.85 2.22 17.66
CA ARG A 325 27.61 1.08 18.20
C ARG A 325 27.84 0.06 17.09
N ILE A 326 29.09 -0.28 16.83
CA ILE A 326 29.49 -1.27 15.82
C ILE A 326 30.37 -2.32 16.51
N ALA A 327 30.18 -3.60 16.22
CA ALA A 327 30.98 -4.70 16.75
C ALA A 327 31.79 -5.39 15.66
N ASP A 328 32.97 -5.89 16.03
CA ASP A 328 33.91 -6.65 15.20
C ASP A 328 34.19 -5.98 13.85
N VAL A 329 34.82 -4.80 13.91
CA VAL A 329 35.20 -4.02 12.73
C VAL A 329 36.56 -4.50 12.23
N ALA A 330 36.64 -4.84 10.94
CA ALA A 330 37.91 -5.02 10.26
C ALA A 330 37.90 -4.25 8.94
N ALA A 331 38.88 -3.38 8.72
CA ALA A 331 39.02 -2.61 7.49
C ALA A 331 40.43 -2.77 6.90
N THR A 332 40.53 -2.87 5.59
CA THR A 332 41.81 -2.99 4.88
C THR A 332 41.79 -2.12 3.63
N ALA A 333 42.82 -1.28 3.46
CA ALA A 333 43.09 -0.59 2.20
C ALA A 333 44.44 -1.05 1.67
N THR A 334 44.51 -1.45 0.40
CA THR A 334 45.74 -2.01 -0.19
C THR A 334 46.18 -1.18 -1.39
N ARG A 335 47.46 -0.80 -1.45
CA ARG A 335 48.03 0.01 -2.54
C ARG A 335 47.26 1.32 -2.77
N GLY A 336 46.80 1.97 -1.70
CA GLY A 336 46.19 3.30 -1.78
C GLY A 336 47.25 4.35 -2.09
N LYS A 337 46.99 5.28 -3.02
CA LYS A 337 47.88 6.41 -3.27
C LYS A 337 47.70 7.43 -2.15
N LEU A 338 48.74 7.65 -1.37
CA LEU A 338 48.76 8.62 -0.27
C LEU A 338 49.65 9.80 -0.64
N THR A 339 49.06 10.99 -0.57
CA THR A 339 49.79 12.26 -0.55
C THR A 339 49.57 12.93 0.80
N VAL A 340 50.63 13.32 1.48
CA VAL A 340 50.57 14.15 2.68
C VAL A 340 51.48 15.35 2.45
N SER A 341 50.98 16.56 2.60
CA SER A 341 51.79 17.77 2.47
C SER A 341 51.54 18.71 3.62
N ARG A 342 52.59 19.38 4.07
CA ARG A 342 52.51 20.44 5.06
C ARG A 342 53.07 21.71 4.45
N ASP A 343 52.27 22.78 4.49
CA ASP A 343 52.73 24.15 4.30
C ASP A 343 52.36 24.90 5.60
N ASP A 344 51.41 25.83 5.55
CA ASP A 344 50.80 26.46 6.73
C ASP A 344 49.90 25.51 7.54
N ALA A 345 49.39 24.45 6.89
CA ALA A 345 48.48 23.45 7.44
C ALA A 345 48.82 22.05 6.90
N VAL A 346 48.43 20.99 7.61
CA VAL A 346 48.63 19.60 7.15
C VAL A 346 47.44 19.21 6.27
N ARG A 347 47.73 18.87 5.01
CA ARG A 347 46.77 18.32 4.06
C ARG A 347 47.13 16.88 3.75
N TRP A 348 46.13 16.03 3.61
CA TRP A 348 46.33 14.65 3.20
C TRP A 348 45.24 14.21 2.23
N ARG A 349 45.60 13.31 1.32
CA ARG A 349 44.70 12.67 0.37
C ARG A 349 45.11 11.21 0.20
N MET A 350 44.16 10.30 0.37
CA MET A 350 44.34 8.87 0.12
C MET A 350 43.32 8.44 -0.93
N GLN A 351 43.76 7.79 -2.01
CA GLN A 351 42.86 7.27 -3.04
C GLN A 351 43.16 5.80 -3.34
N GLY A 352 42.18 4.92 -3.26
CA GLY A 352 42.36 3.51 -3.64
C GLY A 352 41.26 2.59 -3.14
N PRO A 353 41.48 1.26 -3.23
CA PRO A 353 40.49 0.28 -2.80
C PRO A 353 40.45 0.17 -1.27
N LEU A 354 39.23 0.00 -0.74
CA LEU A 354 38.97 -0.24 0.67
C LEU A 354 37.97 -1.39 0.80
N ALA A 355 38.23 -2.31 1.72
CA ALA A 355 37.29 -3.32 2.16
C ALA A 355 37.07 -3.16 3.66
N LEU A 356 35.81 -3.16 4.12
CA LEU A 356 35.44 -3.07 5.53
C LEU A 356 34.38 -4.10 5.84
N THR A 357 34.52 -4.78 6.96
CA THR A 357 33.53 -5.72 7.50
C THR A 357 33.18 -5.32 8.92
N ALA A 358 31.91 -5.54 9.29
CA ALA A 358 31.40 -5.35 10.65
C ALA A 358 30.36 -6.44 10.96
N ALA A 359 30.50 -7.12 12.09
CA ALA A 359 29.58 -8.19 12.46
C ALA A 359 28.18 -7.66 12.78
N SER A 360 28.11 -6.53 13.49
CA SER A 360 26.83 -5.84 13.74
C SER A 360 27.02 -4.34 13.93
N GLY A 361 25.95 -3.58 13.67
CA GLY A 361 25.88 -2.15 13.90
C GLY A 361 24.50 -1.74 14.37
N ARG A 362 24.42 -0.73 15.24
CA ARG A 362 23.18 -0.12 15.71
C ARG A 362 23.30 1.39 15.71
N THR A 363 22.27 2.05 15.17
CA THR A 363 22.08 3.50 15.23
C THR A 363 20.59 3.82 15.38
N GLY A 364 20.19 4.42 16.50
CA GLY A 364 18.77 4.64 16.83
C GLY A 364 17.94 3.34 16.83
N GLN A 365 16.91 3.30 15.96
CA GLN A 365 16.04 2.13 15.70
C GLN A 365 16.62 1.19 14.62
N THR A 366 17.69 1.60 13.94
CA THR A 366 18.30 0.82 12.87
C THR A 366 19.31 -0.16 13.44
N THR A 367 19.20 -1.43 13.02
CA THR A 367 20.25 -2.43 13.29
C THR A 367 20.66 -3.10 12.00
N ILE A 368 21.94 -3.44 11.89
CA ILE A 368 22.53 -4.13 10.76
C ILE A 368 23.42 -5.27 11.26
N ALA A 369 23.43 -6.39 10.55
CA ALA A 369 24.27 -7.55 10.84
C ALA A 369 24.94 -8.06 9.57
N GLY A 370 26.19 -8.50 9.69
CA GLY A 370 26.99 -9.04 8.59
C GLY A 370 27.28 -8.01 7.50
N LEU A 371 27.65 -6.77 7.86
CA LEU A 371 27.94 -5.72 6.90
C LEU A 371 29.32 -5.95 6.26
N SER A 372 29.37 -5.95 4.93
CA SER A 372 30.60 -5.92 4.14
C SER A 372 30.53 -4.81 3.11
N LEU A 373 31.43 -3.85 3.23
CA LEU A 373 31.62 -2.70 2.35
C LEU A 373 32.87 -2.91 1.51
N THR A 374 32.78 -2.65 0.21
CA THR A 374 33.91 -2.72 -0.71
C THR A 374 33.87 -1.55 -1.67
N THR A 375 35.02 -1.00 -1.99
CA THR A 375 35.19 0.07 -2.98
C THR A 375 36.50 -0.16 -3.72
N ARG A 376 36.50 0.20 -5.00
CA ARG A 376 37.69 0.09 -5.86
C ARG A 376 38.49 1.39 -5.91
N ASP A 377 37.86 2.52 -5.60
CA ASP A 377 38.44 3.84 -5.80
C ASP A 377 37.77 4.88 -4.88
N LEU A 378 37.99 4.75 -3.57
CA LEU A 378 37.55 5.73 -2.60
C LEU A 378 38.62 6.80 -2.43
N ALA A 379 38.25 8.05 -2.65
CA ALA A 379 39.08 9.20 -2.35
C ALA A 379 38.71 9.74 -0.96
N LEU A 380 39.68 9.70 -0.05
CA LEU A 380 39.62 10.31 1.26
C LEU A 380 40.55 11.52 1.28
N GLY A 381 40.13 12.62 1.88
CA GLY A 381 40.93 13.82 1.99
C GLY A 381 40.71 14.52 3.31
N GLY A 382 41.66 15.35 3.70
CA GLY A 382 41.47 16.22 4.85
C GLY A 382 42.46 17.38 4.90
N LYS A 383 42.04 18.43 5.60
CA LYS A 383 42.82 19.61 5.91
C LYS A 383 42.49 20.01 7.34
N ASP A 384 43.49 19.97 8.22
CA ASP A 384 43.29 20.20 9.66
C ASP A 384 42.20 19.27 10.24
N ALA A 385 41.09 19.82 10.74
CA ALA A 385 39.95 19.05 11.24
C ALA A 385 38.92 18.70 10.16
N ALA A 386 39.01 19.29 8.96
CA ALA A 386 38.09 19.02 7.86
C ALA A 386 38.41 17.69 7.18
N PHE A 387 37.37 16.94 6.80
CA PHE A 387 37.47 15.62 6.19
C PHE A 387 36.48 15.48 5.04
N GLU A 388 36.91 14.84 3.95
CA GLU A 388 36.07 14.48 2.81
C GLU A 388 36.25 13.00 2.43
N ALA A 389 35.17 12.36 1.98
CA ALA A 389 35.19 11.01 1.43
C ALA A 389 34.26 10.91 0.23
N THR A 390 34.80 10.60 -0.95
CA THR A 390 34.03 10.49 -2.20
C THR A 390 34.39 9.24 -2.98
N GLY A 391 33.39 8.57 -3.56
CA GLY A 391 33.60 7.45 -4.47
C GLY A 391 32.52 6.37 -4.44
N PRO A 392 32.60 5.39 -5.35
CA PRO A 392 31.64 4.30 -5.43
C PRO A 392 31.84 3.30 -4.28
N LEU A 393 30.75 2.80 -3.72
CA LEU A 393 30.71 1.88 -2.58
C LEU A 393 29.69 0.77 -2.84
N SER A 394 30.16 -0.47 -2.81
CA SER A 394 29.31 -1.67 -2.81
C SER A 394 29.20 -2.22 -1.39
N ALA A 395 28.00 -2.20 -0.84
CA ALA A 395 27.65 -2.75 0.46
C ALA A 395 26.85 -4.05 0.32
N THR A 396 27.10 -5.02 1.19
CA THR A 396 26.28 -6.21 1.38
C THR A 396 25.98 -6.39 2.86
N PHE A 397 24.81 -6.92 3.19
CA PHE A 397 24.43 -7.19 4.57
C PHE A 397 23.56 -8.44 4.69
N ASP A 398 23.73 -9.19 5.77
CA ASP A 398 22.92 -10.37 6.05
C ASP A 398 21.52 -9.98 6.52
N ARG A 399 21.44 -8.99 7.41
CA ARG A 399 20.19 -8.48 7.97
C ARG A 399 20.28 -6.97 8.22
N PHE A 400 19.19 -6.28 7.93
CA PHE A 400 18.97 -4.87 8.22
C PHE A 400 17.56 -4.73 8.79
N TYR A 401 17.42 -4.07 9.92
CA TYR A 401 16.14 -3.81 10.56
C TYR A 401 15.93 -2.31 10.76
N PHE A 402 14.73 -1.83 10.47
CA PHE A 402 14.27 -0.48 10.74
C PHE A 402 12.81 -0.54 11.22
N GLY A 403 12.58 -0.36 12.52
CA GLY A 403 11.27 -0.66 13.12
C GLY A 403 10.89 -2.13 12.86
N ASP A 404 9.68 -2.36 12.33
CA ASP A 404 9.19 -3.70 11.97
C ASP A 404 9.65 -4.18 10.59
N LEU A 405 10.28 -3.32 9.78
CA LEU A 405 10.84 -3.72 8.48
C LEU A 405 12.15 -4.47 8.69
N ALA A 406 12.21 -5.70 8.19
CA ALA A 406 13.40 -6.53 8.15
C ALA A 406 13.79 -6.82 6.70
N LEU A 407 15.00 -6.46 6.29
CA LEU A 407 15.59 -6.81 4.99
C LEU A 407 16.74 -7.80 5.22
N LYS A 408 16.80 -8.86 4.43
CA LYS A 408 17.81 -9.91 4.52
C LYS A 408 18.48 -10.12 3.16
N ARG A 409 19.75 -10.51 3.20
CA ARG A 409 20.57 -10.75 2.00
C ARG A 409 20.53 -9.53 1.07
N GLY A 410 20.89 -8.39 1.63
CA GLY A 410 20.83 -7.12 0.94
C GLY A 410 22.14 -6.76 0.25
N ARG A 411 22.01 -5.99 -0.82
CA ARG A 411 23.11 -5.38 -1.55
C ARG A 411 22.74 -3.93 -1.88
N ALA A 412 23.65 -3.00 -1.60
CA ALA A 412 23.54 -1.63 -2.05
C ALA A 412 24.78 -1.25 -2.85
N ASP A 413 24.59 -0.53 -3.95
CA ASP A 413 25.68 0.03 -4.74
C ASP A 413 25.42 1.53 -4.83
N VAL A 414 26.26 2.35 -4.19
CA VAL A 414 26.05 3.79 -4.00
C VAL A 414 27.31 4.60 -4.29
N ASP A 415 27.15 5.77 -4.88
CA ASP A 415 28.17 6.82 -4.92
C ASP A 415 28.05 7.64 -3.64
N LEU A 416 29.09 7.58 -2.81
CA LEU A 416 29.18 8.27 -1.53
C LEU A 416 29.86 9.62 -1.71
N ASP A 417 29.35 10.64 -1.03
CA ASP A 417 29.96 11.95 -0.87
C ASP A 417 29.77 12.39 0.59
N VAL A 418 30.87 12.50 1.34
CA VAL A 418 30.89 12.94 2.73
C VAL A 418 31.80 14.14 2.84
N VAL A 419 31.31 15.20 3.47
CA VAL A 419 32.09 16.40 3.78
C VAL A 419 31.85 16.76 5.23
N SER A 420 32.93 16.99 5.97
CA SER A 420 32.90 17.41 7.37
C SER A 420 33.78 18.65 7.54
N ASP A 421 33.16 19.82 7.67
CA ASP A 421 33.81 21.10 7.95
C ASP A 421 32.95 21.90 8.95
N GLY A 422 33.19 21.72 10.24
CA GLY A 422 32.33 22.23 11.32
C GLY A 422 31.00 21.48 11.51
N GLY A 423 30.59 20.64 10.56
CA GLY A 423 29.45 19.72 10.64
C GLY A 423 29.52 18.65 9.53
N ILE A 424 28.94 17.47 9.77
CA ILE A 424 28.99 16.34 8.84
C ILE A 424 27.81 16.41 7.86
N GLN A 425 28.10 16.38 6.57
CA GLN A 425 27.17 16.17 5.47
C GLN A 425 27.48 14.84 4.80
N ILE A 426 26.45 14.02 4.57
CA ILE A 426 26.55 12.73 3.90
C ILE A 426 25.51 12.70 2.79
N ALA A 427 25.94 12.48 1.55
CA ALA A 427 25.09 12.18 0.42
C ALA A 427 25.45 10.81 -0.15
N ALA A 428 24.42 10.02 -0.51
CA ALA A 428 24.58 8.73 -1.13
C ALA A 428 23.55 8.57 -2.26
N ASN A 429 24.02 8.29 -3.47
CA ASN A 429 23.17 8.09 -4.64
C ASN A 429 23.39 6.69 -5.20
N GLY A 430 22.34 5.87 -5.34
CA GLY A 430 22.54 4.54 -5.89
C GLY A 430 21.34 3.63 -5.81
N SER A 431 21.58 2.35 -5.65
CA SER A 431 20.55 1.32 -5.63
C SER A 431 20.64 0.44 -4.38
N LEU A 432 19.50 -0.12 -3.98
CA LEU A 432 19.37 -1.08 -2.89
C LEU A 432 18.50 -2.24 -3.36
N ARG A 433 18.95 -3.48 -3.12
CA ARG A 433 18.19 -4.70 -3.36
C ARG A 433 18.25 -5.59 -2.13
N ALA A 434 17.17 -6.30 -1.84
CA ALA A 434 17.15 -7.34 -0.81
C ALA A 434 16.36 -8.55 -1.33
N ALA A 435 16.92 -9.74 -1.14
CA ALA A 435 16.29 -10.97 -1.64
C ALA A 435 15.07 -11.40 -0.79
N ASP A 436 15.10 -11.11 0.52
CA ASP A 436 13.96 -11.35 1.40
C ASP A 436 13.77 -10.18 2.36
N GLY A 437 12.63 -9.53 2.24
CA GLY A 437 12.09 -8.53 3.13
C GLY A 437 10.88 -9.11 3.87
N ALA A 438 10.65 -8.61 5.07
CA ALA A 438 9.45 -8.87 5.85
C ALA A 438 9.03 -7.55 6.51
N TRP A 439 7.74 -7.25 6.45
CA TRP A 439 7.13 -6.11 7.12
C TRP A 439 5.77 -6.52 7.66
N PRO A 440 5.70 -7.23 8.81
CA PRO A 440 4.50 -7.93 9.27
C PRO A 440 3.47 -6.97 9.90
N LEU A 441 2.97 -6.00 9.11
CA LEU A 441 2.01 -4.98 9.54
C LEU A 441 0.76 -5.55 10.21
N PHE A 442 0.29 -6.71 9.76
CA PHE A 442 -0.89 -7.40 10.31
C PHE A 442 -0.52 -8.58 11.24
N GLY A 443 0.75 -8.69 11.63
CA GLY A 443 1.27 -9.81 12.42
C GLY A 443 1.53 -11.08 11.60
N ALA A 444 1.82 -12.18 12.31
CA ALA A 444 2.04 -13.48 11.70
C ALA A 444 0.73 -14.15 11.25
N VAL A 445 0.84 -15.10 10.32
CA VAL A 445 -0.28 -15.96 9.89
C VAL A 445 -0.73 -16.81 11.07
N GLY A 446 -1.99 -16.69 11.45
CA GLY A 446 -2.67 -17.52 12.45
C GLY A 446 -3.40 -18.70 11.82
N ALA A 447 -3.75 -19.70 12.64
CA ALA A 447 -4.51 -20.87 12.18
C ALA A 447 -5.96 -20.51 11.83
N ASP A 448 -6.52 -19.50 12.51
CA ASP A 448 -7.91 -19.03 12.34
C ASP A 448 -8.00 -17.85 11.34
N ASP A 449 -6.92 -17.51 10.64
CA ASP A 449 -6.98 -16.47 9.60
C ASP A 449 -7.77 -16.99 8.40
N ILE A 450 -8.72 -16.19 7.91
CA ILE A 450 -9.35 -16.43 6.61
C ILE A 450 -8.29 -16.48 5.49
N ALA A 451 -8.58 -17.22 4.43
CA ALA A 451 -7.61 -17.52 3.38
C ALA A 451 -6.94 -16.27 2.79
N GLU A 452 -7.72 -15.23 2.50
CA GLU A 452 -7.25 -13.97 1.90
C GLU A 452 -6.36 -13.18 2.86
N LEU A 453 -6.71 -13.11 4.15
CA LEU A 453 -5.90 -12.45 5.18
C LEU A 453 -4.57 -13.20 5.40
N ALA A 454 -4.62 -14.54 5.43
CA ALA A 454 -3.43 -15.37 5.54
C ALA A 454 -2.47 -15.11 4.36
N GLU A 455 -2.98 -15.03 3.13
CA GLU A 455 -2.18 -14.69 1.96
C GLU A 455 -1.62 -13.26 2.01
N MET A 456 -2.39 -12.28 2.49
CA MET A 456 -1.88 -10.91 2.66
C MET A 456 -0.73 -10.85 3.69
N LYS A 457 -0.87 -11.55 4.81
CA LYS A 457 0.19 -11.70 5.81
C LYS A 457 1.42 -12.42 5.25
N ARG A 458 1.25 -13.45 4.42
CA ARG A 458 2.36 -14.11 3.70
C ARG A 458 3.07 -13.16 2.74
N ALA A 459 2.31 -12.34 2.02
CA ALA A 459 2.87 -11.37 1.07
C ALA A 459 3.77 -10.34 1.76
N LEU A 460 3.33 -9.83 2.92
CA LEU A 460 4.08 -8.90 3.73
C LEU A 460 5.20 -9.57 4.54
N GLY A 461 5.07 -10.86 4.85
CA GLY A 461 6.08 -11.63 5.59
C GLY A 461 7.29 -12.06 4.75
N ARG A 462 7.18 -12.05 3.41
CA ARG A 462 8.28 -12.40 2.51
C ARG A 462 8.14 -11.75 1.13
N PHE A 463 8.99 -10.77 0.83
CA PHE A 463 9.06 -10.10 -0.48
C PHE A 463 10.50 -9.80 -0.91
N ALA A 464 10.78 -9.78 -2.22
CA ALA A 464 12.03 -9.18 -2.71
C ALA A 464 11.86 -7.66 -2.80
N LEU A 465 12.88 -6.89 -2.42
CA LEU A 465 12.90 -5.43 -2.55
C LEU A 465 13.91 -5.02 -3.63
N ASN A 466 13.51 -4.12 -4.52
CA ASN A 466 14.38 -3.51 -5.51
C ASN A 466 14.10 -2.00 -5.60
N ALA A 467 15.05 -1.21 -5.11
CA ALA A 467 15.09 0.24 -5.16
C ALA A 467 16.22 0.67 -6.12
N PRO A 468 15.92 0.88 -7.41
CA PRO A 468 16.96 1.02 -8.44
C PRO A 468 17.65 2.38 -8.47
N ALA A 469 17.03 3.43 -7.92
CA ALA A 469 17.61 4.77 -7.84
C ALA A 469 17.07 5.52 -6.61
N VAL A 470 17.87 5.56 -5.55
CA VAL A 470 17.61 6.24 -4.29
C VAL A 470 18.70 7.28 -4.08
N ARG A 471 18.29 8.49 -3.71
CA ARG A 471 19.17 9.56 -3.26
C ARG A 471 18.90 9.83 -1.80
N PHE A 472 19.91 9.66 -0.98
CA PHE A 472 19.92 9.98 0.44
C PHE A 472 20.85 11.17 0.67
N ALA A 473 20.42 12.13 1.48
CA ALA A 473 21.31 13.18 1.98
C ALA A 473 20.96 13.53 3.42
N THR A 474 21.95 13.69 4.29
CA THR A 474 21.78 14.12 5.68
C THR A 474 22.88 15.09 6.10
N GLY A 475 22.56 16.07 6.93
CA GLY A 475 23.51 17.05 7.47
C GLY A 475 22.82 18.19 8.21
N ALA A 476 23.46 19.35 8.27
CA ALA A 476 22.91 20.54 8.96
C ALA A 476 21.56 21.02 8.39
N ALA A 477 21.28 20.74 7.11
CA ALA A 477 20.01 21.06 6.46
C ALA A 477 18.88 20.06 6.78
N GLY A 478 19.16 18.98 7.52
CA GLY A 478 18.21 17.89 7.79
C GLY A 478 18.51 16.63 6.98
N THR A 479 17.56 15.71 6.94
CA THR A 479 17.66 14.43 6.21
C THR A 479 16.62 14.38 5.10
N THR A 480 17.03 13.92 3.91
CA THR A 480 16.17 13.77 2.74
C THR A 480 16.38 12.40 2.09
N VAL A 481 15.28 11.80 1.61
CA VAL A 481 15.28 10.62 0.75
C VAL A 481 14.43 10.92 -0.47
N ALA A 482 15.00 10.76 -1.66
CA ALA A 482 14.31 10.88 -2.94
C ALA A 482 14.36 9.55 -3.69
N LEU A 483 13.23 9.18 -4.29
CA LEU A 483 13.08 7.99 -5.12
C LEU A 483 13.04 8.45 -6.57
N SER A 484 14.21 8.57 -7.20
CA SER A 484 14.33 9.00 -8.60
C SER A 484 13.74 7.99 -9.58
N ARG A 485 13.62 6.73 -9.15
CA ARG A 485 12.84 5.69 -9.82
C ARG A 485 12.01 4.95 -8.77
N PRO A 486 10.82 4.42 -9.13
CA PRO A 486 9.98 3.71 -8.19
C PRO A 486 10.68 2.50 -7.58
N VAL A 487 10.45 2.29 -6.28
CA VAL A 487 10.85 1.08 -5.55
C VAL A 487 9.81 0.01 -5.82
N THR A 488 10.25 -1.23 -5.99
CA THR A 488 9.38 -2.38 -6.23
C THR A 488 9.57 -3.41 -5.11
N LEU A 489 8.46 -3.88 -4.57
CA LEU A 489 8.38 -4.99 -3.62
C LEU A 489 7.63 -6.12 -4.32
N THR A 490 8.24 -7.29 -4.40
CA THR A 490 7.66 -8.47 -5.08
C THR A 490 7.45 -9.57 -4.05
N PRO A 491 6.23 -9.74 -3.53
CA PRO A 491 5.91 -10.81 -2.61
C PRO A 491 6.17 -12.20 -3.19
N ALA A 492 6.55 -13.16 -2.34
CA ALA A 492 6.80 -14.54 -2.78
C ALA A 492 5.53 -15.26 -3.28
N ASN A 493 4.35 -14.80 -2.88
CA ASN A 493 3.04 -15.31 -3.32
C ASN A 493 2.42 -14.49 -4.47
N GLY A 494 3.21 -13.66 -5.16
CA GLY A 494 2.83 -12.95 -6.39
C GLY A 494 2.39 -11.50 -6.19
N GLY A 495 2.11 -10.82 -7.30
CA GLY A 495 1.85 -9.37 -7.34
C GLY A 495 3.13 -8.54 -7.23
N VAL A 496 3.00 -7.23 -7.40
CA VAL A 496 4.08 -6.25 -7.23
C VAL A 496 3.51 -5.00 -6.58
N LEU A 497 4.11 -4.55 -5.48
CA LEU A 497 3.86 -3.23 -4.90
C LEU A 497 4.95 -2.26 -5.37
N THR A 498 4.53 -1.19 -6.01
CA THR A 498 5.40 -0.11 -6.50
C THR A 498 5.21 1.12 -5.61
N VAL A 499 6.31 1.67 -5.12
CA VAL A 499 6.36 2.89 -4.29
C VAL A 499 7.12 3.95 -5.07
N ALA A 500 6.44 4.99 -5.50
CA ALA A 500 7.03 6.17 -6.13
C ALA A 500 6.97 7.36 -5.17
N GLN A 501 7.87 8.33 -5.35
CA GLN A 501 7.78 9.60 -4.61
C GLN A 501 6.64 10.47 -5.16
N GLY A 502 5.95 11.18 -4.29
CA GLY A 502 5.01 12.22 -4.63
C GLY A 502 5.66 13.61 -4.75
N GLN A 503 4.82 14.63 -4.82
CA GLN A 503 5.24 16.04 -4.77
C GLN A 503 5.90 16.33 -3.42
N GLY A 504 7.11 16.89 -3.42
CA GLY A 504 7.88 17.15 -2.18
C GLY A 504 8.81 16.02 -1.74
N GLY A 505 9.00 14.97 -2.55
CA GLY A 505 9.97 13.90 -2.27
C GLY A 505 9.43 12.81 -1.33
N ALA A 506 10.16 11.70 -1.24
CA ALA A 506 9.68 10.53 -0.48
C ALA A 506 9.79 10.75 1.03
N TYR A 507 10.84 11.43 1.50
CA TYR A 507 11.03 11.78 2.90
C TYR A 507 11.89 13.05 3.05
N GLN A 508 11.51 13.91 3.98
CA GLN A 508 12.26 15.09 4.43
C GLN A 508 12.07 15.28 5.93
N ALA A 509 13.15 15.62 6.64
CA ALA A 509 13.15 15.90 8.08
C ALA A 509 14.12 17.03 8.41
N GLU A 510 13.66 18.01 9.19
CA GLU A 510 14.57 19.00 9.81
C GLU A 510 15.45 18.32 10.89
N PRO A 511 16.64 18.87 11.19
CA PRO A 511 17.49 18.33 12.25
C PRO A 511 16.75 18.19 13.58
N GLY A 512 16.77 16.99 14.18
CA GLY A 512 16.13 16.72 15.47
C GLY A 512 14.60 16.61 15.45
N ARG A 513 13.96 16.63 14.27
CA ARG A 513 12.51 16.45 14.13
C ARG A 513 12.16 15.18 13.36
N LEU A 514 10.98 14.64 13.65
CA LEU A 514 10.39 13.57 12.86
C LEU A 514 9.97 14.12 11.49
N GLY A 515 10.39 13.42 10.43
CA GLY A 515 10.12 13.83 9.06
C GLY A 515 8.79 13.35 8.50
N GLY A 516 8.57 13.69 7.23
CA GLY A 516 7.43 13.28 6.44
C GLY A 516 7.72 13.37 4.95
N GLY A 517 6.74 13.08 4.11
CA GLY A 517 6.92 13.19 2.66
C GLY A 517 5.63 12.94 1.90
N ALA A 518 5.77 12.61 0.62
CA ALA A 518 4.67 12.22 -0.24
C ALA A 518 5.04 10.97 -1.03
N LEU A 519 4.07 10.08 -1.24
CA LEU A 519 4.27 8.82 -1.94
C LEU A 519 3.09 8.53 -2.88
N THR A 520 3.33 7.69 -3.86
CA THR A 520 2.28 7.02 -4.63
C THR A 520 2.50 5.52 -4.53
N LEU A 521 1.47 4.80 -4.13
CA LEU A 521 1.47 3.35 -3.97
C LEU A 521 0.62 2.74 -5.08
N THR A 522 1.19 1.80 -5.82
CA THR A 522 0.47 1.06 -6.86
C THR A 522 0.75 -0.42 -6.68
N ALA A 523 -0.28 -1.25 -6.55
CA ALA A 523 -0.14 -2.68 -6.40
C ALA A 523 -0.86 -3.42 -7.53
N THR A 524 -0.22 -4.44 -8.09
CA THR A 524 -0.86 -5.41 -8.98
C THR A 524 -1.35 -6.62 -8.20
N ARG A 525 -2.48 -7.20 -8.64
CA ARG A 525 -3.13 -8.31 -7.94
C ARG A 525 -2.17 -9.51 -7.80
N GLY A 526 -2.04 -10.02 -6.58
CA GLY A 526 -1.37 -11.28 -6.23
C GLY A 526 -2.28 -12.15 -5.36
N LYS A 527 -1.82 -13.31 -4.87
CA LYS A 527 -2.65 -14.20 -4.01
C LYS A 527 -3.13 -13.54 -2.72
N GLY A 528 -2.43 -12.52 -2.23
CA GLY A 528 -2.84 -11.73 -1.06
C GLY A 528 -2.57 -10.23 -1.17
N LEU A 529 -2.03 -9.76 -2.29
CA LEU A 529 -1.80 -8.35 -2.54
C LEU A 529 -2.98 -7.81 -3.38
N PRO A 530 -3.72 -6.82 -2.89
CA PRO A 530 -4.85 -6.28 -3.64
C PRO A 530 -4.38 -5.43 -4.82
N GLU A 531 -5.24 -5.22 -5.81
CA GLU A 531 -4.96 -4.26 -6.87
C GLU A 531 -5.29 -2.86 -6.32
N MET A 532 -4.31 -1.98 -6.21
CA MET A 532 -4.54 -0.66 -5.61
C MET A 532 -3.78 0.45 -6.33
N SER A 533 -4.35 1.65 -6.29
CA SER A 533 -3.68 2.89 -6.69
C SER A 533 -4.04 3.96 -5.67
N VAL A 534 -3.08 4.31 -4.82
CA VAL A 534 -3.26 5.22 -3.69
C VAL A 534 -2.20 6.33 -3.75
N ALA A 535 -2.65 7.57 -3.87
CA ALA A 535 -1.84 8.74 -3.66
C ALA A 535 -1.77 9.04 -2.15
N VAL A 536 -0.56 9.31 -1.67
CA VAL A 536 -0.28 9.72 -0.29
C VAL A 536 0.34 11.12 -0.37
N PRO A 537 -0.47 12.18 -0.57
CA PRO A 537 0.04 13.53 -0.80
C PRO A 537 0.84 14.09 0.38
N ASN A 538 0.54 13.63 1.59
CA ASN A 538 1.31 13.94 2.77
C ASN A 538 1.29 12.76 3.74
N TRP A 539 2.44 12.46 4.32
CA TRP A 539 2.57 11.60 5.48
C TRP A 539 3.65 12.17 6.40
N ARG A 540 3.53 11.91 7.70
CA ARG A 540 4.49 12.34 8.73
C ARG A 540 4.67 11.27 9.77
N LEU A 541 5.89 11.15 10.30
CA LEU A 541 6.16 10.33 11.48
C LEU A 541 5.71 11.07 12.74
N THR A 542 5.23 10.32 13.71
CA THR A 542 4.89 10.79 15.06
C THR A 542 5.66 9.96 16.09
N ASP A 543 5.76 10.41 17.34
CA ASP A 543 6.44 9.64 18.40
C ASP A 543 5.81 8.25 18.60
N GLY A 544 4.54 8.09 18.24
CA GLY A 544 3.77 6.85 18.36
C GLY A 544 3.57 6.06 17.07
N GLY A 545 4.10 6.51 15.92
CA GLY A 545 3.91 5.86 14.62
C GLY A 545 3.92 6.85 13.44
N PHE A 546 2.79 7.00 12.75
CA PHE A 546 2.67 7.88 11.59
C PHE A 546 1.24 8.40 11.39
N GLU A 547 1.11 9.43 10.57
CA GLU A 547 -0.16 9.94 10.04
C GLU A 547 0.01 10.17 8.54
N ALA A 548 -0.94 9.70 7.73
CA ALA A 548 -0.88 9.74 6.28
C ALA A 548 -2.26 10.05 5.69
N THR A 549 -2.33 11.09 4.86
CA THR A 549 -3.53 11.35 4.04
C THR A 549 -3.48 10.42 2.84
N LEU A 550 -4.56 9.70 2.57
CA LEU A 550 -4.71 8.76 1.46
C LEU A 550 -5.81 9.25 0.53
N ASP A 551 -5.59 9.17 -0.77
CA ASP A 551 -6.61 9.33 -1.82
C ASP A 551 -6.40 8.23 -2.86
N GLY A 552 -7.35 7.31 -2.98
CA GLY A 552 -7.14 6.18 -3.87
C GLY A 552 -8.28 5.21 -4.01
N ARG A 553 -7.99 4.17 -4.79
CA ARG A 553 -8.87 3.06 -5.09
C ARG A 553 -8.18 1.75 -4.78
N ALA A 554 -8.92 0.80 -4.20
CA ALA A 554 -8.46 -0.56 -3.97
C ALA A 554 -9.49 -1.57 -4.46
N ARG A 555 -9.01 -2.65 -5.08
CA ARG A 555 -9.78 -3.82 -5.46
C ARG A 555 -9.23 -5.07 -4.81
N LEU A 556 -10.09 -5.81 -4.14
CA LEU A 556 -9.71 -7.00 -3.39
C LEU A 556 -10.88 -7.99 -3.31
N ASP A 557 -10.53 -9.21 -2.96
CA ASP A 557 -11.47 -10.23 -2.51
C ASP A 557 -11.23 -10.42 -1.01
N PHE A 558 -12.28 -10.54 -0.21
CA PHE A 558 -12.16 -10.72 1.23
C PHE A 558 -13.36 -11.46 1.78
N ASP A 559 -13.12 -12.64 2.39
CA ASP A 559 -14.17 -13.48 2.97
C ASP A 559 -15.28 -13.77 1.94
N LEU A 560 -16.56 -13.60 2.26
CA LEU A 560 -17.67 -13.83 1.32
C LEU A 560 -17.74 -12.79 0.18
N ALA A 561 -17.08 -11.63 0.31
CA ALA A 561 -17.19 -10.55 -0.65
C ALA A 561 -16.13 -10.67 -1.76
N ARG A 562 -16.60 -10.87 -3.00
CA ARG A 562 -15.79 -10.96 -4.21
C ARG A 562 -15.91 -9.69 -5.06
N GLY A 563 -14.81 -9.28 -5.66
CA GLY A 563 -14.75 -8.09 -6.51
C GLY A 563 -15.04 -6.80 -5.74
N ILE A 564 -14.58 -6.69 -4.49
CA ILE A 564 -14.69 -5.45 -3.73
C ILE A 564 -13.91 -4.38 -4.46
N ASP A 565 -14.53 -3.23 -4.69
CA ASP A 565 -13.92 -2.06 -5.28
C ASP A 565 -14.33 -0.84 -4.44
N ALA A 566 -13.34 -0.25 -3.77
CA ALA A 566 -13.53 0.85 -2.84
C ALA A 566 -12.76 2.07 -3.31
N ARG A 567 -13.41 3.24 -3.34
CA ARG A 567 -12.77 4.54 -3.58
C ARG A 567 -12.89 5.40 -2.33
N THR A 568 -11.75 5.90 -1.86
CA THR A 568 -11.69 6.51 -0.55
C THR A 568 -10.68 7.64 -0.47
N ARG A 569 -11.00 8.65 0.35
CA ARG A 569 -10.11 9.73 0.74
C ARG A 569 -10.19 9.91 2.24
N GLY A 570 -9.07 9.87 2.94
CA GLY A 570 -9.07 9.95 4.40
C GLY A 570 -7.68 9.98 5.01
N VAL A 571 -7.62 9.95 6.33
CA VAL A 571 -6.39 9.94 7.12
C VAL A 571 -6.23 8.58 7.77
N LEU A 572 -5.13 7.91 7.44
CA LEU A 572 -4.64 6.72 8.12
C LEU A 572 -3.61 7.14 9.17
N ALA A 573 -3.82 6.78 10.43
CA ALA A 573 -2.89 7.10 11.51
C ALA A 573 -2.59 5.86 12.35
N LEU A 574 -1.33 5.71 12.76
CA LEU A 574 -0.86 4.74 13.72
C LEU A 574 -0.32 5.49 14.93
N ASN A 575 -0.95 5.32 16.09
CA ASN A 575 -0.52 5.94 17.34
C ASN A 575 -0.48 4.90 18.46
N ALA A 576 0.71 4.65 19.00
CA ALA A 576 0.95 3.70 20.10
C ALA A 576 0.34 2.31 19.83
N GLY A 577 0.52 1.78 18.61
CA GLY A 577 0.02 0.46 18.20
C GLY A 577 -1.45 0.43 17.75
N ARG A 578 -2.20 1.52 17.88
CA ARG A 578 -3.57 1.64 17.38
C ARG A 578 -3.59 2.29 15.99
N LEU A 579 -4.05 1.54 15.00
CA LEU A 579 -4.30 2.01 13.64
C LEU A 579 -5.73 2.55 13.54
N THR A 580 -5.91 3.74 12.95
CA THR A 580 -7.22 4.35 12.68
C THR A 580 -7.30 4.84 11.26
N TYR A 581 -8.43 4.62 10.59
CA TYR A 581 -8.76 5.25 9.32
C TYR A 581 -10.00 6.12 9.49
N ALA A 582 -9.85 7.43 9.26
CA ALA A 582 -10.94 8.40 9.33
C ALA A 582 -11.11 9.08 7.97
N THR A 583 -12.35 9.36 7.58
CA THR A 583 -12.67 10.09 6.35
C THR A 583 -13.71 11.17 6.65
N SER A 584 -13.71 12.24 5.89
CA SER A 584 -14.73 13.29 5.93
C SER A 584 -15.91 13.00 5.01
N ASP A 585 -15.70 12.21 3.96
CA ASP A 585 -16.66 11.93 2.90
C ASP A 585 -17.06 10.44 2.92
N CYS A 586 -18.15 10.10 2.25
CA CYS A 586 -18.51 8.69 2.11
C CYS A 586 -17.56 7.96 1.15
N VAL A 587 -17.24 6.71 1.49
CA VAL A 587 -16.49 5.78 0.65
C VAL A 587 -17.45 5.10 -0.33
N ASP A 588 -17.22 5.27 -1.63
CA ASP A 588 -17.96 4.52 -2.64
C ASP A 588 -17.48 3.06 -2.62
N LEU A 589 -18.41 2.13 -2.46
CA LEU A 589 -18.14 0.70 -2.35
C LEU A 589 -19.02 -0.06 -3.35
N THR A 590 -18.39 -0.90 -4.16
CA THR A 590 -19.10 -1.92 -4.94
C THR A 590 -18.52 -3.29 -4.62
N VAL A 591 -19.38 -4.30 -4.56
CA VAL A 591 -19.02 -5.71 -4.43
C VAL A 591 -19.75 -6.44 -5.56
N GLU A 592 -18.98 -7.14 -6.39
CA GLU A 592 -19.52 -7.88 -7.52
C GLU A 592 -20.51 -8.95 -7.05
N ARG A 593 -20.11 -9.69 -6.01
CA ARG A 593 -20.89 -10.80 -5.45
C ARG A 593 -20.55 -11.04 -3.98
N LEU A 594 -21.58 -11.25 -3.17
CA LEU A 594 -21.46 -11.92 -1.88
C LEU A 594 -21.69 -13.41 -2.14
N GLU A 595 -20.62 -14.19 -2.01
CA GLU A 595 -20.56 -15.61 -2.31
C GLU A 595 -21.26 -16.40 -1.19
N LEU A 596 -22.51 -16.79 -1.46
CA LEU A 596 -23.39 -17.56 -0.57
C LEU A 596 -23.85 -18.85 -1.29
N ASP A 597 -23.00 -19.38 -2.16
CA ASP A 597 -23.22 -20.52 -3.05
C ASP A 597 -24.44 -20.29 -3.98
N GLU A 598 -25.47 -21.16 -3.96
CA GLU A 598 -26.67 -20.97 -4.80
C GLU A 598 -27.48 -19.72 -4.44
N ASN A 599 -27.16 -19.06 -3.32
CA ASN A 599 -27.87 -17.91 -2.78
C ASN A 599 -27.09 -16.60 -2.94
N ASP A 600 -26.21 -16.53 -3.93
CA ASP A 600 -25.36 -15.38 -4.21
C ASP A 600 -26.16 -14.07 -4.29
N VAL A 601 -25.65 -13.04 -3.62
CA VAL A 601 -26.17 -11.67 -3.75
C VAL A 601 -25.24 -10.88 -4.66
N HIS A 602 -25.78 -10.38 -5.76
CA HIS A 602 -25.01 -9.73 -6.82
C HIS A 602 -25.18 -8.22 -6.81
N LEU A 603 -24.24 -7.53 -7.47
CA LEU A 603 -24.33 -6.10 -7.80
C LEU A 603 -24.59 -5.23 -6.57
N VAL A 604 -23.86 -5.52 -5.49
CA VAL A 604 -23.98 -4.75 -4.25
C VAL A 604 -23.21 -3.45 -4.45
N ALA A 605 -23.91 -2.32 -4.38
CA ALA A 605 -23.31 -1.00 -4.59
C ALA A 605 -23.89 0.00 -3.61
N GLY A 606 -23.06 0.85 -3.01
CA GLY A 606 -23.50 1.90 -2.10
C GLY A 606 -22.36 2.72 -1.52
N LYS A 607 -22.67 3.46 -0.46
CA LYS A 607 -21.73 4.37 0.20
C LYS A 607 -21.57 4.03 1.67
N LEU A 608 -20.34 3.97 2.17
CA LEU A 608 -20.00 3.86 3.58
C LEU A 608 -19.54 5.23 4.12
N CYS A 609 -20.36 5.87 4.93
CA CYS A 609 -20.19 7.23 5.42
C CYS A 609 -19.62 7.27 6.86
N PRO A 610 -18.75 8.24 7.18
CA PRO A 610 -18.20 8.41 8.52
C PRO A 610 -19.28 8.79 9.54
N GLN A 611 -19.02 8.48 10.82
CA GLN A 611 -19.84 8.91 11.95
C GLN A 611 -19.00 9.72 12.94
N ALA A 612 -19.32 9.70 14.24
CA ALA A 612 -18.59 10.43 15.27
C ALA A 612 -17.14 9.92 15.52
N GLY A 613 -16.76 8.78 14.95
CA GLY A 613 -15.44 8.17 15.12
C GLY A 613 -14.83 7.67 13.81
N PRO A 614 -13.59 7.13 13.85
CA PRO A 614 -12.92 6.57 12.68
C PRO A 614 -13.74 5.44 12.05
N LEU A 615 -13.76 5.37 10.72
CA LEU A 615 -14.41 4.28 9.99
C LEU A 615 -13.78 2.94 10.30
N LEU A 616 -12.44 2.86 10.43
CA LEU A 616 -11.72 1.65 10.84
C LEU A 616 -10.87 1.96 12.06
N THR A 617 -10.86 1.05 13.02
CA THR A 617 -9.89 1.02 14.12
C THR A 617 -9.30 -0.38 14.22
N SER A 618 -8.01 -0.51 14.50
CA SER A 618 -7.34 -1.80 14.70
C SER A 618 -6.27 -1.69 15.79
N SER A 619 -6.25 -2.63 16.73
CA SER A 619 -5.28 -2.75 17.82
C SER A 619 -5.19 -4.21 18.25
N ASP A 620 -3.99 -4.72 18.51
CA ASP A 620 -3.77 -6.04 19.11
C ASP A 620 -4.45 -7.21 18.35
N GLY A 621 -4.59 -7.07 17.02
CA GLY A 621 -5.26 -8.07 16.17
C GLY A 621 -6.78 -8.06 16.23
N VAL A 622 -7.39 -7.07 16.89
CA VAL A 622 -8.82 -6.78 16.84
C VAL A 622 -9.04 -5.55 15.96
N TRP A 623 -9.95 -5.65 14.99
CA TRP A 623 -10.35 -4.54 14.14
C TRP A 623 -11.85 -4.29 14.20
N ARG A 624 -12.25 -3.04 14.00
CA ARG A 624 -13.66 -2.63 13.95
C ARG A 624 -13.87 -1.66 12.80
N VAL A 625 -14.89 -1.91 11.98
CA VAL A 625 -15.42 -0.97 10.99
C VAL A 625 -16.77 -0.45 11.47
N ALA A 626 -16.91 0.86 11.65
CA ALA A 626 -18.13 1.50 12.16
C ALA A 626 -18.52 2.68 11.26
N GLY A 627 -19.73 2.66 10.70
CA GLY A 627 -20.15 3.72 9.77
C GLY A 627 -21.65 3.75 9.48
N GLY A 628 -22.09 4.81 8.80
CA GLY A 628 -23.39 4.84 8.14
C GLY A 628 -23.29 4.19 6.77
N PHE A 629 -24.34 3.53 6.29
CA PHE A 629 -24.43 3.18 4.87
C PHE A 629 -25.59 3.93 4.23
N SER A 630 -25.48 4.24 2.94
CA SER A 630 -26.53 4.92 2.18
C SER A 630 -26.50 4.53 0.72
N GLN A 631 -27.65 4.68 0.05
CA GLN A 631 -27.81 4.37 -1.38
C GLN A 631 -27.39 2.93 -1.72
N VAL A 632 -27.54 2.00 -0.76
CA VAL A 632 -27.16 0.60 -0.98
C VAL A 632 -28.22 -0.06 -1.86
N SER A 633 -27.77 -0.69 -2.94
CA SER A 633 -28.56 -1.56 -3.79
C SER A 633 -27.91 -2.93 -3.90
N ALA A 634 -28.72 -3.97 -4.12
CA ALA A 634 -28.28 -5.35 -4.25
C ALA A 634 -29.34 -6.16 -5.00
N GLN A 635 -28.93 -7.27 -5.64
CA GLN A 635 -29.84 -8.20 -6.31
C GLN A 635 -29.71 -9.58 -5.67
N ALA A 636 -30.85 -10.20 -5.37
CA ALA A 636 -30.94 -11.57 -4.87
C ALA A 636 -31.78 -12.40 -5.85
N PRO A 637 -31.17 -12.93 -6.93
CA PRO A 637 -31.88 -13.66 -7.97
C PRO A 637 -32.65 -14.86 -7.45
N PHE A 638 -32.12 -15.58 -6.46
CA PHE A 638 -32.78 -16.74 -5.83
C PHE A 638 -34.11 -16.40 -5.14
N LEU A 639 -34.35 -15.13 -4.78
CA LEU A 639 -35.63 -14.65 -4.25
C LEU A 639 -36.53 -14.02 -5.32
N GLY A 640 -35.99 -13.81 -6.53
CA GLY A 640 -36.58 -12.92 -7.52
C GLY A 640 -36.72 -11.49 -6.98
N MET A 641 -35.78 -11.01 -6.16
CA MET A 641 -35.89 -9.70 -5.51
C MET A 641 -34.68 -8.81 -5.76
N ARG A 642 -34.93 -7.50 -5.79
CA ARG A 642 -33.93 -6.44 -5.79
C ARG A 642 -34.15 -5.50 -4.63
N PHE A 643 -33.06 -5.10 -3.99
CA PHE A 643 -33.04 -4.12 -2.91
C PHE A 643 -32.46 -2.79 -3.42
N ALA A 644 -33.05 -1.68 -2.99
CA ALA A 644 -32.64 -0.34 -3.41
C ALA A 644 -32.73 0.67 -2.27
N ASP A 645 -31.94 1.74 -2.38
CA ASP A 645 -31.95 2.90 -1.48
C ASP A 645 -31.80 2.53 0.00
N ALA A 646 -31.09 1.42 0.29
CA ALA A 646 -30.88 0.99 1.65
C ALA A 646 -29.93 1.96 2.37
N ALA A 647 -30.35 2.43 3.54
CA ALA A 647 -29.62 3.38 4.36
C ALA A 647 -29.75 3.02 5.85
N GLY A 648 -28.69 3.29 6.62
CA GLY A 648 -28.63 2.86 8.01
C GLY A 648 -27.24 2.96 8.62
N ARG A 649 -26.98 2.11 9.62
CA ARG A 649 -25.69 2.05 10.34
C ARG A 649 -25.18 0.63 10.37
N VAL A 650 -23.86 0.46 10.25
CA VAL A 650 -23.19 -0.84 10.31
C VAL A 650 -22.02 -0.78 11.28
N ASN A 651 -21.88 -1.85 12.06
CA ASN A 651 -20.70 -2.16 12.86
C ASN A 651 -20.22 -3.55 12.46
N VAL A 652 -18.95 -3.67 12.13
CA VAL A 652 -18.28 -4.93 11.84
C VAL A 652 -17.10 -5.05 12.78
N ASP A 653 -17.03 -6.13 13.54
CA ASP A 653 -15.96 -6.42 14.48
C ASP A 653 -15.23 -7.67 14.00
N GLY A 654 -13.92 -7.61 13.83
CA GLY A 654 -13.08 -8.77 13.53
C GLY A 654 -12.13 -9.05 14.68
N THR A 655 -12.10 -10.30 15.11
CA THR A 655 -11.21 -10.81 16.14
C THR A 655 -10.55 -12.12 15.67
N LYS A 656 -9.66 -12.70 16.49
CA LYS A 656 -9.15 -14.05 16.24
C LYS A 656 -10.25 -15.13 16.20
N ALA A 657 -11.40 -14.88 16.83
CA ALA A 657 -12.53 -15.81 16.87
C ALA A 657 -13.47 -15.66 15.65
N GLY A 658 -13.16 -14.78 14.70
CA GLY A 658 -13.95 -14.54 13.49
C GLY A 658 -14.54 -13.12 13.41
N ILE A 659 -15.50 -12.97 12.51
CA ILE A 659 -16.16 -11.69 12.16
C ILE A 659 -17.56 -11.66 12.80
N GLY A 660 -17.89 -10.54 13.43
CA GLY A 660 -19.23 -10.16 13.85
C GLY A 660 -19.71 -8.94 13.06
N LEU A 661 -21.00 -8.88 12.75
CA LEU A 661 -21.61 -7.74 12.06
C LEU A 661 -22.94 -7.39 12.73
N THR A 662 -23.25 -6.10 12.82
CA THR A 662 -24.58 -5.59 13.18
C THR A 662 -24.91 -4.43 12.25
N ALA A 663 -25.94 -4.61 11.44
CA ALA A 663 -26.49 -3.58 10.56
C ALA A 663 -27.89 -3.20 11.02
N ASN A 664 -28.14 -1.91 11.21
CA ASN A 664 -29.47 -1.35 11.42
C ASN A 664 -29.89 -0.66 10.12
N VAL A 665 -30.94 -1.17 9.48
CA VAL A 665 -31.52 -0.64 8.25
C VAL A 665 -32.63 0.32 8.62
N ALA A 666 -32.37 1.62 8.47
CA ALA A 666 -33.33 2.68 8.76
C ALA A 666 -34.34 2.89 7.62
N ALA A 667 -33.93 2.59 6.39
CA ALA A 667 -34.78 2.58 5.21
C ALA A 667 -34.19 1.63 4.17
N ALA A 668 -35.04 0.94 3.42
CA ALA A 668 -34.70 0.18 2.21
C ALA A 668 -35.97 -0.01 1.38
N ARG A 669 -35.83 -0.22 0.07
CA ARG A 669 -36.92 -0.65 -0.81
C ARG A 669 -36.69 -2.07 -1.27
N VAL A 670 -37.71 -2.91 -1.13
CA VAL A 670 -37.77 -4.27 -1.67
C VAL A 670 -38.61 -4.25 -2.93
N ILE A 671 -38.06 -4.73 -4.03
CA ILE A 671 -38.65 -4.62 -5.37
C ILE A 671 -38.66 -6.02 -5.98
N ASP A 672 -39.78 -6.43 -6.55
CA ASP A 672 -39.85 -7.68 -7.30
C ASP A 672 -39.07 -7.56 -8.62
N ALA A 673 -38.22 -8.55 -8.88
CA ALA A 673 -37.40 -8.63 -10.09
C ALA A 673 -37.99 -9.59 -11.13
N LEU A 674 -39.12 -10.24 -10.84
CA LEU A 674 -39.83 -11.12 -11.77
C LEU A 674 -40.77 -10.35 -12.72
N THR A 675 -41.07 -10.98 -13.85
CA THR A 675 -42.05 -10.51 -14.84
C THR A 675 -43.08 -11.62 -15.08
N PRO A 676 -44.38 -11.39 -14.81
CA PRO A 676 -44.95 -10.20 -14.17
C PRO A 676 -44.54 -10.04 -12.70
N GLN A 677 -44.62 -8.81 -12.17
CA GLN A 677 -44.30 -8.52 -10.78
C GLN A 677 -45.39 -9.06 -9.84
N ARG A 678 -44.98 -9.78 -8.79
CA ARG A 678 -45.88 -10.37 -7.78
C ARG A 678 -46.36 -9.35 -6.75
N PHE A 679 -45.56 -8.32 -6.46
CA PHE A 679 -45.89 -7.28 -5.48
C PHE A 679 -45.37 -5.89 -5.89
N GLU A 680 -46.10 -4.86 -5.48
CA GLU A 680 -45.68 -3.45 -5.58
C GLU A 680 -44.50 -3.16 -4.63
N PRO A 681 -43.57 -2.25 -4.96
CA PRO A 681 -42.41 -1.96 -4.12
C PRO A 681 -42.76 -1.75 -2.65
N LEU A 682 -42.02 -2.38 -1.75
CA LEU A 682 -42.22 -2.30 -0.31
C LEU A 682 -41.10 -1.51 0.35
N SER A 683 -41.41 -0.76 1.41
CA SER A 683 -40.42 -0.18 2.30
C SER A 683 -40.08 -1.17 3.42
N ALA A 684 -38.81 -1.31 3.75
CA ALA A 684 -38.32 -2.19 4.81
C ALA A 684 -37.45 -1.42 5.82
N THR A 685 -37.69 -1.67 7.11
CA THR A 685 -36.87 -1.16 8.20
C THR A 685 -36.58 -2.28 9.19
N GLY A 686 -35.38 -2.31 9.78
CA GLY A 686 -35.03 -3.45 10.64
C GLY A 686 -33.55 -3.55 10.97
N SER A 687 -33.10 -4.79 11.21
CA SER A 687 -31.70 -5.06 11.51
C SER A 687 -31.26 -6.44 11.04
N ALA A 688 -29.99 -6.57 10.71
CA ALA A 688 -29.30 -7.83 10.45
C ALA A 688 -28.07 -7.96 11.36
N THR A 689 -27.75 -9.17 11.76
CA THR A 689 -26.59 -9.50 12.60
C THR A 689 -25.89 -10.74 12.07
N LEU A 690 -24.57 -10.77 12.21
CA LEU A 690 -23.72 -11.94 12.02
C LEU A 690 -22.98 -12.18 13.32
N ALA A 691 -23.12 -13.38 13.89
CA ALA A 691 -22.36 -13.80 15.06
C ALA A 691 -22.10 -15.31 14.99
N ASN A 692 -20.85 -15.73 15.22
CA ASN A 692 -20.45 -17.14 15.16
C ASN A 692 -20.85 -17.83 13.84
N GLU A 693 -20.63 -17.13 12.71
CA GLU A 693 -21.01 -17.59 11.35
C GLU A 693 -22.53 -17.75 11.13
N ARG A 694 -23.36 -17.29 12.07
CA ARG A 694 -24.83 -17.29 11.94
C ARG A 694 -25.36 -15.91 11.63
N TRP A 695 -26.01 -15.77 10.48
CA TRP A 695 -26.77 -14.60 10.09
C TRP A 695 -28.18 -14.66 10.67
N SER A 696 -28.64 -13.55 11.22
CA SER A 696 -30.05 -13.36 11.58
C SER A 696 -30.52 -11.95 11.25
N GLY A 697 -31.76 -11.79 10.81
CA GLY A 697 -32.33 -10.50 10.49
C GLY A 697 -33.82 -10.44 10.72
N ALA A 698 -34.33 -9.24 10.98
CA ALA A 698 -35.76 -8.97 11.11
C ALA A 698 -36.06 -7.60 10.51
N PHE A 699 -37.04 -7.54 9.62
CA PHE A 699 -37.42 -6.37 8.85
C PHE A 699 -38.94 -6.20 8.85
N ASP A 700 -39.42 -5.05 9.31
CA ASP A 700 -40.82 -4.65 9.20
C ASP A 700 -41.06 -4.10 7.79
N LEU A 701 -42.11 -4.58 7.14
CA LEU A 701 -42.49 -4.25 5.77
C LEU A 701 -43.68 -3.29 5.78
N LYS A 702 -43.61 -2.26 4.93
CA LYS A 702 -44.65 -1.24 4.73
C LYS A 702 -44.93 -1.07 3.24
N GLY A 703 -46.17 -0.73 2.89
CA GLY A 703 -46.50 -0.34 1.52
C GLY A 703 -45.75 0.92 1.08
N THR A 704 -45.73 1.20 -0.22
CA THR A 704 -45.23 2.47 -0.78
C THR A 704 -46.34 3.15 -1.60
N GLY A 705 -46.07 4.35 -2.13
CA GLY A 705 -47.05 5.11 -2.91
C GLY A 705 -48.37 5.32 -2.16
N ALA A 706 -49.49 4.93 -2.76
CA ALA A 706 -50.79 5.02 -2.13
C ALA A 706 -50.91 4.14 -0.85
N ALA A 707 -50.15 3.04 -0.76
CA ALA A 707 -50.15 2.14 0.39
C ALA A 707 -49.14 2.56 1.50
N ALA A 708 -48.50 3.72 1.35
CA ALA A 708 -47.43 4.18 2.26
C ALA A 708 -47.85 4.36 3.71
N ALA A 709 -49.14 4.43 4.02
CA ALA A 709 -49.65 4.53 5.40
C ALA A 709 -49.71 3.17 6.12
N TYR A 710 -49.68 2.04 5.41
CA TYR A 710 -50.04 0.73 5.94
C TYR A 710 -48.81 -0.16 6.19
N GLY A 711 -48.65 -0.63 7.43
CA GLY A 711 -47.72 -1.72 7.76
C GLY A 711 -48.30 -3.04 7.30
N LEU A 712 -47.50 -3.83 6.57
CA LEU A 712 -47.97 -5.04 5.91
C LEU A 712 -47.56 -6.30 6.66
N GLY A 713 -46.35 -6.37 7.19
CA GLY A 713 -45.88 -7.58 7.85
C GLY A 713 -44.42 -7.51 8.26
N ARG A 714 -43.85 -8.67 8.53
CA ARG A 714 -42.45 -8.83 8.95
C ARG A 714 -41.77 -9.92 8.16
N LEU A 715 -40.53 -9.67 7.77
CA LEU A 715 -39.61 -10.63 7.18
C LEU A 715 -38.51 -10.96 8.19
N THR A 716 -38.27 -12.24 8.44
CA THR A 716 -37.15 -12.70 9.27
C THR A 716 -36.22 -13.58 8.46
N LEU A 717 -34.92 -13.38 8.64
CA LEU A 717 -33.84 -14.11 7.97
C LEU A 717 -33.08 -14.90 9.03
N ALA A 718 -32.76 -16.16 8.75
CA ALA A 718 -31.80 -16.94 9.52
C ALA A 718 -30.94 -17.77 8.57
N HIS A 719 -29.62 -17.72 8.71
CA HIS A 719 -28.71 -18.54 7.92
C HIS A 719 -27.51 -18.98 8.76
N ASP A 720 -27.16 -20.26 8.67
CA ASP A 720 -26.02 -20.85 9.34
C ASP A 720 -24.90 -21.09 8.31
N GLY A 721 -23.84 -20.30 8.40
CA GLY A 721 -22.71 -20.36 7.47
C GLY A 721 -21.89 -21.64 7.57
N ARG A 722 -21.99 -22.43 8.65
CA ARG A 722 -21.27 -23.70 8.79
C ARG A 722 -21.89 -24.82 7.99
N THR A 723 -23.21 -24.90 8.05
CA THR A 723 -24.00 -25.91 7.33
C THR A 723 -24.42 -25.42 5.95
N GLY A 724 -24.33 -24.12 5.68
CA GLY A 724 -24.88 -23.47 4.49
C GLY A 724 -26.42 -23.48 4.44
N SER A 725 -27.08 -23.82 5.54
CA SER A 725 -28.55 -23.89 5.60
C SER A 725 -29.16 -22.61 6.13
N GLY A 726 -30.21 -22.11 5.50
CA GLY A 726 -30.91 -20.93 5.95
C GLY A 726 -32.33 -20.85 5.42
N GLY A 727 -32.99 -19.77 5.78
CA GLY A 727 -34.33 -19.48 5.31
C GLY A 727 -34.78 -18.06 5.61
N ILE A 728 -35.84 -17.66 4.91
CA ILE A 728 -36.59 -16.44 5.15
C ILE A 728 -38.02 -16.83 5.52
N VAL A 729 -38.56 -16.23 6.56
CA VAL A 729 -39.98 -16.34 6.92
C VAL A 729 -40.63 -14.96 6.78
N ILE A 730 -41.71 -14.91 6.02
CA ILE A 730 -42.53 -13.73 5.76
C ILE A 730 -43.85 -13.95 6.49
N THR A 731 -44.20 -13.06 7.41
CA THR A 731 -45.48 -13.10 8.11
C THR A 731 -46.21 -11.79 7.87
N VAL A 732 -47.30 -11.87 7.12
CA VAL A 732 -48.26 -10.80 6.86
C VAL A 732 -49.48 -11.11 7.72
N PRO A 733 -49.65 -10.42 8.86
CA PRO A 733 -50.82 -10.60 9.70
C PRO A 733 -52.10 -10.17 8.95
N LYS A 734 -53.22 -10.13 9.66
CA LYS A 734 -54.50 -9.69 9.11
C LYS A 734 -54.41 -8.27 8.51
N VAL A 735 -54.41 -8.18 7.18
CA VAL A 735 -54.54 -6.96 6.39
C VAL A 735 -56.03 -6.71 6.12
N THR A 736 -56.49 -5.47 6.24
CA THR A 736 -57.88 -5.07 6.00
C THR A 736 -57.98 -4.19 4.76
N PHE A 737 -58.86 -4.57 3.84
CA PHE A 737 -59.24 -3.78 2.67
C PHE A 737 -60.59 -3.09 2.92
N ALA A 738 -60.74 -1.86 2.44
CA ALA A 738 -61.94 -1.03 2.57
C ALA A 738 -62.02 -0.01 1.44
N GLU A 739 -63.22 0.39 1.01
CA GLU A 739 -63.48 1.24 -0.18
C GLU A 739 -62.57 2.49 -0.30
N HIS A 740 -62.32 3.20 0.81
CA HIS A 740 -61.44 4.39 0.85
C HIS A 740 -60.11 4.14 1.59
N GLY A 741 -59.76 2.86 1.77
CA GLY A 741 -58.59 2.40 2.49
C GLY A 741 -57.57 1.72 1.58
N LEU A 742 -56.85 0.77 2.16
CA LEU A 742 -55.95 -0.10 1.41
C LEU A 742 -56.76 -0.96 0.43
N GLN A 743 -56.25 -1.13 -0.79
CA GLN A 743 -56.83 -1.97 -1.84
C GLN A 743 -55.79 -2.99 -2.33
N PRO A 744 -56.18 -4.22 -2.74
CA PRO A 744 -55.25 -5.26 -3.19
C PRO A 744 -54.35 -4.83 -4.36
N ALA A 745 -54.91 -4.06 -5.30
CA ALA A 745 -54.16 -3.51 -6.45
C ALA A 745 -53.01 -2.58 -6.04
N MET A 746 -53.01 -2.05 -4.81
CA MET A 746 -51.91 -1.25 -4.26
C MET A 746 -50.76 -2.10 -3.70
N LEU A 747 -50.97 -3.42 -3.56
CA LEU A 747 -50.00 -4.37 -3.00
C LEU A 747 -49.47 -5.34 -4.04
N SER A 748 -50.27 -5.71 -5.03
CA SER A 748 -49.89 -6.66 -6.08
C SER A 748 -50.48 -6.26 -7.43
N PRO A 749 -49.65 -6.11 -8.47
CA PRO A 749 -50.12 -5.93 -9.84
C PRO A 749 -51.02 -7.09 -10.31
N LEU A 750 -50.75 -8.31 -9.84
CA LEU A 750 -51.53 -9.51 -10.17
C LEU A 750 -52.98 -9.44 -9.65
N ALA A 751 -53.28 -8.56 -8.69
CA ALA A 751 -54.62 -8.40 -8.17
C ALA A 751 -55.48 -7.43 -8.99
N ALA A 752 -54.87 -6.47 -9.69
CA ALA A 752 -55.56 -5.31 -10.25
C ALA A 752 -56.63 -5.67 -11.29
N ASP A 753 -56.37 -6.68 -12.11
CA ASP A 753 -57.26 -7.06 -13.22
C ASP A 753 -58.37 -8.04 -12.79
N PHE A 754 -58.20 -8.74 -11.65
CA PHE A 754 -59.14 -9.75 -11.16
C PHE A 754 -60.00 -9.27 -9.98
N LEU A 755 -59.47 -8.37 -9.15
CA LEU A 755 -60.13 -7.82 -7.97
C LEU A 755 -60.39 -6.31 -8.19
N GLN A 756 -61.50 -5.97 -8.83
CA GLN A 756 -61.84 -4.57 -9.08
C GLN A 756 -62.35 -3.90 -7.80
N SER A 757 -61.91 -2.66 -7.61
CA SER A 757 -62.30 -1.82 -6.49
C SER A 757 -63.80 -1.44 -6.55
N PRO A 758 -64.46 -1.26 -5.38
CA PRO A 758 -63.91 -1.40 -4.04
C PRO A 758 -63.82 -2.86 -3.59
N VAL A 759 -62.69 -3.21 -2.99
CA VAL A 759 -62.48 -4.48 -2.28
C VAL A 759 -62.61 -4.25 -0.78
N GLU A 760 -63.43 -5.06 -0.11
CA GLU A 760 -63.63 -5.04 1.33
C GLU A 760 -63.41 -6.42 1.94
N GLY A 761 -62.75 -6.47 3.09
CA GLY A 761 -62.53 -7.73 3.80
C GLY A 761 -61.09 -7.87 4.27
N ASN A 762 -60.68 -9.11 4.48
CA ASN A 762 -59.40 -9.39 5.12
C ASN A 762 -58.62 -10.49 4.44
N VAL A 763 -57.30 -10.36 4.48
CA VAL A 763 -56.36 -11.42 4.06
C VAL A 763 -55.22 -11.52 5.06
N SER A 764 -54.67 -12.72 5.21
CA SER A 764 -53.38 -12.94 5.88
C SER A 764 -52.53 -13.85 5.02
N PHE A 765 -51.21 -13.71 5.12
CA PHE A 765 -50.26 -14.51 4.34
C PHE A 765 -49.03 -14.89 5.17
N ASP A 766 -48.67 -16.16 5.16
CA ASP A 766 -47.40 -16.64 5.66
C ASP A 766 -46.61 -17.25 4.50
N GLY A 767 -45.34 -16.88 4.37
CA GLY A 767 -44.45 -17.35 3.32
C GLY A 767 -43.12 -17.81 3.90
N ARG A 768 -42.48 -18.77 3.23
CA ARG A 768 -41.16 -19.27 3.62
C ARG A 768 -40.30 -19.58 2.40
N PHE A 769 -39.02 -19.27 2.50
CA PHE A 769 -37.95 -19.74 1.63
C PHE A 769 -36.97 -20.53 2.48
N ASP A 770 -36.57 -21.71 2.04
CA ASP A 770 -35.58 -22.55 2.71
C ASP A 770 -34.51 -22.98 1.70
N TRP A 771 -33.26 -22.95 2.13
CA TRP A 771 -32.12 -23.38 1.31
C TRP A 771 -31.11 -24.17 2.14
N THR A 772 -30.34 -25.00 1.44
CA THR A 772 -29.19 -25.73 1.98
C THR A 772 -28.04 -25.66 0.98
N LYS A 773 -26.84 -26.11 1.38
CA LYS A 773 -25.66 -26.04 0.53
C LYS A 773 -25.75 -26.89 -0.74
N ASP A 774 -26.41 -28.05 -0.66
CA ASP A 774 -26.34 -29.10 -1.67
C ASP A 774 -27.69 -29.37 -2.37
N ALA A 775 -28.71 -28.55 -2.12
CA ALA A 775 -30.05 -28.74 -2.68
C ALA A 775 -30.67 -27.42 -3.11
N GLU A 776 -31.42 -27.47 -4.21
CA GLU A 776 -32.11 -26.31 -4.78
C GLU A 776 -33.00 -25.61 -3.73
N PRO A 777 -33.00 -24.27 -3.69
CA PRO A 777 -33.87 -23.50 -2.79
C PRO A 777 -35.34 -23.85 -3.01
N THR A 778 -36.06 -24.04 -1.90
CA THR A 778 -37.50 -24.30 -1.91
C THR A 778 -38.25 -23.11 -1.33
N SER A 779 -39.50 -22.94 -1.74
CA SER A 779 -40.36 -21.90 -1.18
C SER A 779 -41.78 -22.40 -1.02
N SER A 780 -42.51 -21.86 -0.05
CA SER A 780 -43.91 -22.21 0.20
C SER A 780 -44.65 -21.02 0.78
N GLY A 781 -45.97 -21.05 0.73
CA GLY A 781 -46.79 -20.00 1.32
C GLY A 781 -48.21 -20.44 1.62
N HIS A 782 -48.91 -19.66 2.41
CA HIS A 782 -50.26 -19.92 2.86
C HIS A 782 -51.01 -18.60 2.93
N LEU A 783 -52.00 -18.43 2.06
CA LEU A 783 -52.87 -17.27 2.03
C LEU A 783 -54.26 -17.66 2.53
N VAL A 784 -54.79 -16.90 3.48
CA VAL A 784 -56.13 -17.12 4.02
C VAL A 784 -56.98 -15.87 3.83
N THR A 785 -58.18 -16.05 3.30
CA THR A 785 -59.24 -15.04 3.27
C THR A 785 -60.47 -15.59 3.99
N PRO A 786 -60.90 -15.01 5.13
CA PRO A 786 -62.12 -15.41 5.82
C PRO A 786 -63.39 -14.83 5.18
N GLY A 787 -63.25 -13.91 4.23
CA GLY A 787 -64.34 -13.20 3.58
C GLY A 787 -63.82 -11.97 2.85
N LEU A 788 -63.92 -11.99 1.52
CA LEU A 788 -63.57 -10.88 0.65
C LEU A 788 -64.74 -10.54 -0.27
N ASP A 789 -65.08 -9.26 -0.32
CA ASP A 789 -66.09 -8.67 -1.17
C ASP A 789 -65.40 -7.84 -2.24
N PHE A 790 -65.73 -8.05 -3.52
CA PHE A 790 -65.13 -7.30 -4.62
C PHE A 790 -65.97 -7.42 -5.88
N VAL A 791 -65.63 -6.64 -6.91
CA VAL A 791 -66.21 -6.80 -8.25
C VAL A 791 -65.22 -7.57 -9.13
N SER A 792 -65.65 -8.71 -9.67
CA SER A 792 -64.88 -9.48 -10.65
C SER A 792 -65.33 -9.10 -12.07
N PRO A 793 -64.56 -9.43 -13.13
CA PRO A 793 -64.99 -9.22 -14.52
C PRO A 793 -66.33 -9.89 -14.88
N VAL A 794 -66.73 -10.93 -14.14
CA VAL A 794 -67.97 -11.69 -14.39
C VAL A 794 -69.12 -11.29 -13.46
N GLY A 795 -68.89 -10.43 -12.46
CA GLY A 795 -69.91 -10.01 -11.50
C GLY A 795 -69.40 -9.68 -10.09
N ALA A 796 -70.29 -9.14 -9.25
CA ALA A 796 -69.97 -8.84 -7.85
C ALA A 796 -69.88 -10.13 -7.02
N VAL A 797 -68.80 -10.28 -6.28
CA VAL A 797 -68.52 -11.41 -5.38
C VAL A 797 -68.68 -10.93 -3.94
N LYS A 798 -69.42 -11.67 -3.12
CA LYS A 798 -69.59 -11.42 -1.70
C LYS A 798 -69.15 -12.64 -0.88
N GLY A 799 -68.40 -12.38 0.18
CA GLY A 799 -67.99 -13.37 1.17
C GLY A 799 -67.03 -14.44 0.64
N LEU A 800 -66.11 -14.10 -0.27
CA LEU A 800 -65.13 -15.07 -0.78
C LEU A 800 -64.22 -15.59 0.36
N ARG A 801 -64.27 -16.89 0.60
CA ARG A 801 -63.45 -17.61 1.58
C ARG A 801 -62.54 -18.61 0.88
N GLY A 802 -61.34 -18.72 1.40
CA GLY A 802 -60.32 -19.57 0.80
C GLY A 802 -59.12 -19.76 1.69
N ASP A 803 -58.57 -20.96 1.61
CA ASP A 803 -57.27 -21.35 2.17
C ASP A 803 -56.42 -21.80 0.98
N ILE A 804 -55.42 -20.99 0.61
CA ILE A 804 -54.62 -21.18 -0.59
C ILE A 804 -53.19 -21.53 -0.17
N VAL A 805 -52.77 -22.75 -0.48
CA VAL A 805 -51.43 -23.25 -0.19
C VAL A 805 -50.55 -23.17 -1.44
N PHE A 806 -49.45 -22.42 -1.33
CA PHE A 806 -48.40 -22.31 -2.33
C PHE A 806 -47.30 -23.35 -2.08
N SER A 807 -47.01 -24.18 -3.08
CA SER A 807 -45.88 -25.11 -3.07
C SER A 807 -44.60 -24.49 -3.64
N SER A 808 -44.70 -23.32 -4.28
CA SER A 808 -43.57 -22.47 -4.66
C SER A 808 -44.01 -21.01 -4.78
N LEU A 809 -43.13 -20.08 -4.40
CA LEU A 809 -43.28 -18.63 -4.55
C LEU A 809 -42.42 -18.07 -5.70
N THR A 810 -41.49 -18.89 -6.22
CA THR A 810 -40.55 -18.57 -7.30
C THR A 810 -40.23 -19.85 -8.11
N PRO A 811 -40.97 -20.17 -9.19
CA PRO A 811 -42.15 -19.47 -9.71
C PRO A 811 -43.40 -19.69 -8.83
N LEU A 812 -44.45 -18.89 -9.04
CA LEU A 812 -45.67 -18.94 -8.22
C LEU A 812 -46.51 -20.19 -8.56
N ILE A 813 -46.59 -21.16 -7.65
CA ILE A 813 -47.28 -22.44 -7.85
C ILE A 813 -48.09 -22.79 -6.59
N THR A 814 -49.36 -23.19 -6.75
CA THR A 814 -50.18 -23.72 -5.64
C THR A 814 -50.18 -25.25 -5.61
N ALA A 815 -50.57 -25.82 -4.47
CA ALA A 815 -50.99 -27.21 -4.44
C ALA A 815 -52.17 -27.42 -5.41
N PRO A 816 -52.34 -28.63 -5.98
CA PRO A 816 -53.45 -28.91 -6.89
C PRO A 816 -54.81 -28.89 -6.17
N ASN A 817 -55.88 -28.68 -6.93
CA ASN A 817 -57.28 -28.78 -6.47
C ASN A 817 -57.64 -27.90 -5.25
N GLN A 818 -57.14 -26.67 -5.18
CA GLN A 818 -57.49 -25.71 -4.12
C GLN A 818 -58.95 -25.26 -4.29
N LYS A 819 -59.67 -25.04 -3.18
CA LYS A 819 -61.09 -24.65 -3.21
C LYS A 819 -61.29 -23.23 -2.72
N LEU A 820 -62.09 -22.46 -3.45
CA LEU A 820 -62.61 -21.16 -3.03
C LEU A 820 -64.13 -21.22 -3.00
N THR A 821 -64.73 -20.65 -1.96
CA THR A 821 -66.19 -20.62 -1.76
C THR A 821 -66.63 -19.17 -1.61
N ALA A 822 -67.68 -18.73 -2.30
CA ALA A 822 -68.28 -17.41 -2.07
C ALA A 822 -69.77 -17.55 -1.70
N ASP A 823 -70.22 -16.70 -0.77
CA ASP A 823 -71.62 -16.66 -0.32
C ASP A 823 -72.56 -16.32 -1.49
N SER A 824 -72.11 -15.41 -2.35
CA SER A 824 -72.82 -15.13 -3.59
C SER A 824 -71.92 -14.55 -4.68
N LEU A 825 -72.15 -14.97 -5.91
CA LEU A 825 -71.73 -14.32 -7.15
C LEU A 825 -72.98 -13.80 -7.88
N ALA A 826 -73.03 -12.49 -8.14
CA ALA A 826 -74.09 -11.86 -8.90
C ALA A 826 -73.71 -11.82 -10.39
N VAL A 827 -74.21 -12.77 -11.19
CA VAL A 827 -74.05 -12.80 -12.65
C VAL A 827 -75.40 -12.49 -13.31
N GLY A 828 -75.54 -11.32 -13.92
CA GLY A 828 -76.80 -10.89 -14.52
C GLY A 828 -77.93 -10.81 -13.48
N THR A 829 -79.01 -11.57 -13.68
CA THR A 829 -80.18 -11.65 -12.79
C THR A 829 -80.08 -12.70 -11.68
N ALA A 830 -79.08 -13.59 -11.75
CA ALA A 830 -78.92 -14.72 -10.84
C ALA A 830 -77.87 -14.45 -9.75
N VAL A 831 -78.24 -14.76 -8.50
CA VAL A 831 -77.34 -14.73 -7.34
C VAL A 831 -77.14 -16.18 -6.90
N THR A 832 -75.93 -16.69 -7.03
CA THR A 832 -75.62 -18.11 -6.74
C THR A 832 -74.40 -18.23 -5.84
N ALA A 833 -74.41 -19.20 -4.94
CA ALA A 833 -73.19 -19.59 -4.23
C ALA A 833 -72.19 -20.16 -5.25
N LEU A 834 -70.91 -19.82 -5.10
CA LEU A 834 -69.88 -20.19 -6.04
C LEU A 834 -68.84 -21.05 -5.32
N ASP A 835 -68.64 -22.28 -5.81
CA ASP A 835 -67.54 -23.15 -5.42
C ASP A 835 -66.62 -23.34 -6.63
N VAL A 836 -65.39 -22.84 -6.56
CA VAL A 836 -64.38 -22.99 -7.63
C VAL A 836 -63.25 -23.86 -7.13
N THR A 837 -62.88 -24.85 -7.94
CA THR A 837 -61.62 -25.59 -7.78
C THR A 837 -60.59 -25.04 -8.76
N PHE A 838 -59.42 -24.66 -8.25
CA PHE A 838 -58.37 -24.06 -9.05
C PHE A 838 -56.98 -24.54 -8.62
N SER A 839 -56.00 -24.32 -9.49
CA SER A 839 -54.58 -24.41 -9.14
C SER A 839 -53.79 -23.38 -9.93
N ILE A 840 -52.62 -22.97 -9.42
CA ILE A 840 -51.70 -22.07 -10.12
C ILE A 840 -50.45 -22.86 -10.47
N ASN A 841 -50.03 -22.78 -11.73
CA ASN A 841 -48.77 -23.36 -12.21
C ASN A 841 -48.03 -22.33 -13.10
N GLU A 842 -46.92 -22.75 -13.72
CA GLU A 842 -46.11 -21.87 -14.58
C GLU A 842 -46.88 -21.29 -15.78
N ALA A 843 -47.91 -21.98 -16.26
CA ALA A 843 -48.72 -21.52 -17.40
C ALA A 843 -49.81 -20.51 -16.99
N GLY A 844 -50.21 -20.48 -15.71
CA GLY A 844 -51.26 -19.61 -15.22
C GLY A 844 -52.13 -20.22 -14.12
N VAL A 845 -53.28 -19.59 -13.91
CA VAL A 845 -54.36 -20.09 -13.05
C VAL A 845 -55.18 -21.10 -13.84
N LEU A 846 -55.05 -22.38 -13.52
CA LEU A 846 -55.91 -23.45 -14.02
C LEU A 846 -57.21 -23.45 -13.22
N ILE A 847 -58.33 -23.28 -13.91
CA ILE A 847 -59.68 -23.40 -13.35
C ILE A 847 -60.22 -24.75 -13.82
N ASP A 848 -60.58 -25.66 -12.90
CA ASP A 848 -61.04 -27.02 -13.24
C ASP A 848 -62.46 -27.05 -13.85
N GLY A 849 -63.09 -25.89 -13.93
CA GLY A 849 -64.42 -25.67 -14.46
C GLY A 849 -65.34 -25.03 -13.42
N ALA A 850 -66.42 -24.42 -13.92
CA ALA A 850 -67.49 -23.87 -13.09
C ALA A 850 -68.82 -24.37 -13.66
N GLN A 851 -69.79 -24.62 -12.78
CA GLN A 851 -71.13 -25.07 -13.15
C GLN A 851 -72.18 -24.18 -12.50
N VAL A 852 -73.13 -23.69 -13.30
CA VAL A 852 -74.24 -22.84 -12.85
C VAL A 852 -75.55 -23.39 -13.43
N VAL A 853 -76.62 -23.33 -12.65
CA VAL A 853 -77.98 -23.69 -13.10
C VAL A 853 -78.63 -22.44 -13.68
N ALA A 854 -79.03 -22.49 -14.95
CA ALA A 854 -79.67 -21.38 -15.65
C ALA A 854 -80.72 -21.91 -16.65
N GLY A 855 -81.87 -21.23 -16.74
CA GLY A 855 -82.96 -21.60 -17.67
C GLY A 855 -83.43 -23.06 -17.53
N GLY A 856 -83.56 -23.56 -16.30
CA GLY A 856 -83.96 -24.96 -16.02
C GLY A 856 -82.94 -26.05 -16.40
N GLY A 857 -81.78 -25.69 -16.95
CA GLY A 857 -80.68 -26.57 -17.33
C GLY A 857 -79.34 -26.22 -16.65
N THR A 858 -78.24 -26.74 -17.19
CA THR A 858 -76.89 -26.51 -16.67
C THR A 858 -76.02 -25.77 -17.70
N VAL A 859 -75.36 -24.70 -17.28
CA VAL A 859 -74.25 -24.08 -18.01
C VAL A 859 -72.96 -24.42 -17.28
N SER A 860 -72.00 -25.03 -17.98
CA SER A 860 -70.68 -25.37 -17.42
C SER A 860 -69.56 -24.84 -18.29
N VAL A 861 -68.36 -24.68 -17.73
CA VAL A 861 -67.15 -24.33 -18.47
C VAL A 861 -66.15 -25.45 -18.28
N GLU A 862 -65.56 -25.95 -19.37
CA GLU A 862 -64.49 -26.95 -19.31
C GLU A 862 -63.22 -26.38 -18.68
N PRO A 863 -62.33 -27.24 -18.13
CA PRO A 863 -61.07 -26.77 -17.57
C PRO A 863 -60.30 -25.87 -18.54
N PHE A 864 -59.87 -24.70 -18.06
CA PHE A 864 -59.11 -23.75 -18.86
C PHE A 864 -58.05 -23.03 -18.01
N THR A 865 -57.01 -22.53 -18.68
CA THR A 865 -55.90 -21.82 -18.03
C THR A 865 -55.96 -20.34 -18.33
N VAL A 866 -55.94 -19.52 -17.29
CA VAL A 866 -55.83 -18.06 -17.37
C VAL A 866 -54.37 -17.66 -17.10
N PRO A 867 -53.64 -17.08 -18.07
CA PRO A 867 -52.27 -16.61 -17.86
C PRO A 867 -52.17 -15.59 -16.71
N LEU A 868 -51.06 -15.63 -15.95
CA LEU A 868 -50.78 -14.62 -14.91
C LEU A 868 -50.54 -13.23 -15.50
N ASP A 869 -50.08 -13.17 -16.75
CA ASP A 869 -50.01 -11.95 -17.54
C ASP A 869 -51.38 -11.67 -18.15
N ALA A 870 -52.12 -10.76 -17.51
CA ALA A 870 -53.46 -10.35 -17.92
C ALA A 870 -53.51 -9.67 -19.30
N THR A 871 -52.38 -9.45 -19.97
CA THR A 871 -52.34 -8.98 -21.38
C THR A 871 -52.43 -10.12 -22.39
N GLN A 872 -52.26 -11.38 -21.96
CA GLN A 872 -52.31 -12.55 -22.83
C GLN A 872 -53.75 -13.07 -23.00
N PRO A 873 -54.14 -13.48 -24.22
CA PRO A 873 -55.44 -14.08 -24.45
C PRO A 873 -55.50 -15.51 -23.90
N TYR A 874 -56.67 -15.93 -23.46
CA TYR A 874 -56.95 -17.30 -23.04
C TYR A 874 -58.17 -17.87 -23.74
N SER A 875 -58.26 -19.20 -23.82
CA SER A 875 -59.38 -19.88 -24.47
C SER A 875 -60.03 -20.90 -23.54
N GLY A 876 -61.32 -21.16 -23.78
CA GLY A 876 -62.09 -22.15 -23.03
C GLY A 876 -63.31 -22.60 -23.82
N VAL A 877 -64.11 -23.50 -23.24
CA VAL A 877 -65.35 -24.00 -23.87
C VAL A 877 -66.49 -23.92 -22.87
N ILE A 878 -67.53 -23.16 -23.21
CA ILE A 878 -68.79 -23.14 -22.45
C ILE A 878 -69.68 -24.26 -23.00
N VAL A 879 -70.21 -25.11 -22.13
CA VAL A 879 -71.09 -26.22 -22.44
C VAL A 879 -72.47 -25.95 -21.84
N LEU A 880 -73.49 -25.91 -22.70
CA LEU A 880 -74.88 -25.80 -22.31
C LEU A 880 -75.50 -27.19 -22.35
N ASP A 881 -76.16 -27.60 -21.28
CA ASP A 881 -76.91 -28.84 -21.17
C ASP A 881 -78.36 -28.55 -20.76
N ARG A 882 -79.29 -28.89 -21.66
CA ARG A 882 -80.74 -28.70 -21.56
C ARG A 882 -81.18 -27.31 -21.06
N VAL A 883 -80.60 -26.23 -21.58
CA VAL A 883 -80.92 -24.85 -21.18
C VAL A 883 -82.10 -24.31 -22.00
N GLN A 884 -83.14 -23.80 -21.33
CA GLN A 884 -84.28 -23.13 -21.96
C GLN A 884 -83.90 -21.72 -22.41
N LEU A 885 -83.76 -21.51 -23.73
CA LEU A 885 -83.39 -20.21 -24.30
C LEU A 885 -84.48 -19.15 -24.09
N GLY A 886 -85.74 -19.55 -23.96
CA GLY A 886 -86.85 -18.63 -23.71
C GLY A 886 -86.70 -17.83 -22.42
N ASP A 887 -86.23 -18.48 -21.36
CA ASP A 887 -86.01 -17.86 -20.06
C ASP A 887 -84.86 -16.83 -20.12
N ILE A 888 -83.86 -17.09 -20.96
CA ILE A 888 -82.72 -16.18 -21.16
C ILE A 888 -83.12 -14.96 -22.00
N VAL A 889 -83.93 -15.16 -23.05
CA VAL A 889 -84.41 -14.06 -23.91
C VAL A 889 -85.44 -13.17 -23.19
N ALA A 890 -86.29 -13.75 -22.34
CA ALA A 890 -87.25 -13.00 -21.53
C ALA A 890 -86.58 -11.97 -20.61
N ASP A 891 -85.43 -12.30 -20.02
CA ASP A 891 -84.66 -11.40 -19.15
C ASP A 891 -84.00 -10.22 -19.91
N THR A 892 -83.96 -10.26 -21.25
CA THR A 892 -83.35 -9.21 -22.10
C THR A 892 -84.35 -8.13 -22.58
N GLY A 893 -85.62 -8.19 -22.17
CA GLY A 893 -86.64 -7.18 -22.49
C GLY A 893 -87.24 -7.28 -23.89
N PHE A 894 -87.12 -8.43 -24.55
CA PHE A 894 -87.73 -8.74 -25.86
C PHE A 894 -88.96 -9.67 -25.76
N ASP A 895 -89.48 -9.87 -24.55
CA ASP A 895 -90.59 -10.79 -24.23
C ASP A 895 -91.89 -10.48 -24.99
N ASP A 896 -92.10 -9.21 -25.32
CA ASP A 896 -93.25 -8.71 -26.06
C ASP A 896 -93.14 -8.89 -27.59
N LYS A 897 -91.95 -9.22 -28.11
CA LYS A 897 -91.59 -9.14 -29.54
C LYS A 897 -91.14 -10.46 -30.16
N VAL A 898 -90.42 -11.29 -29.41
CA VAL A 898 -89.95 -12.62 -29.84
C VAL A 898 -90.25 -13.63 -28.74
N GLN A 899 -91.04 -14.66 -29.07
CA GLN A 899 -91.27 -15.79 -28.17
C GLN A 899 -90.52 -17.01 -28.70
N LEU A 900 -89.56 -17.50 -27.91
CA LEU A 900 -88.75 -18.68 -28.21
C LEU A 900 -88.89 -19.68 -27.08
N ASP A 901 -89.53 -20.82 -27.36
CA ASP A 901 -89.55 -21.99 -26.48
C ASP A 901 -88.63 -23.04 -27.10
N ALA A 902 -87.38 -23.06 -26.64
CA ALA A 902 -86.32 -23.90 -27.17
C ALA A 902 -85.35 -24.32 -26.07
N VAL A 903 -85.41 -25.60 -25.69
CA VAL A 903 -84.41 -26.21 -24.81
C VAL A 903 -83.25 -26.68 -25.66
N VAL A 904 -82.07 -26.09 -25.47
CA VAL A 904 -80.88 -26.34 -26.28
C VAL A 904 -79.74 -26.95 -25.48
N SER A 905 -78.85 -27.64 -26.18
CA SER A 905 -77.57 -28.11 -25.66
C SER A 905 -76.49 -27.91 -26.72
N GLY A 906 -75.27 -27.67 -26.29
CA GLY A 906 -74.20 -27.40 -27.23
C GLY A 906 -72.94 -26.85 -26.59
N ARG A 907 -71.97 -26.52 -27.42
CA ARG A 907 -70.62 -26.13 -27.01
C ARG A 907 -70.24 -24.83 -27.70
N LEU A 908 -69.75 -23.87 -26.93
CA LEU A 908 -69.33 -22.55 -27.38
C LEU A 908 -67.85 -22.37 -27.00
N PRO A 909 -66.91 -22.76 -27.89
CA PRO A 909 -65.51 -22.42 -27.71
C PRO A 909 -65.33 -20.91 -27.79
N PHE A 910 -64.56 -20.36 -26.86
CA PHE A 910 -64.27 -18.93 -26.80
C PHE A 910 -62.78 -18.65 -26.68
N ILE A 911 -62.40 -17.45 -27.10
CA ILE A 911 -61.12 -16.81 -26.85
C ILE A 911 -61.44 -15.48 -26.17
N MET A 912 -60.94 -15.28 -24.95
CA MET A 912 -60.97 -14.00 -24.27
C MET A 912 -59.68 -13.25 -24.60
N ASP A 913 -59.79 -12.13 -25.31
CA ASP A 913 -58.68 -11.21 -25.56
C ASP A 913 -58.86 -9.97 -24.68
N PRO A 914 -57.88 -9.60 -23.84
CA PRO A 914 -58.00 -8.46 -22.92
C PRO A 914 -58.28 -7.12 -23.61
N LYS A 915 -57.89 -6.95 -24.88
CA LYS A 915 -58.09 -5.72 -25.66
C LYS A 915 -59.36 -5.76 -26.51
N ARG A 916 -59.72 -6.95 -27.02
CA ARG A 916 -60.82 -7.13 -27.98
C ARG A 916 -62.09 -7.74 -27.38
N GLY A 917 -62.04 -8.22 -26.15
CA GLY A 917 -63.14 -8.85 -25.43
C GLY A 917 -63.34 -10.34 -25.79
N LEU A 918 -64.51 -10.86 -25.41
CA LEU A 918 -64.90 -12.26 -25.64
C LEU A 918 -65.18 -12.51 -27.13
N LYS A 919 -64.51 -13.50 -27.71
CA LYS A 919 -64.74 -13.98 -29.08
C LYS A 919 -65.18 -15.45 -29.05
N ILE A 920 -66.39 -15.76 -29.50
CA ILE A 920 -66.85 -17.13 -29.72
C ILE A 920 -66.37 -17.61 -31.09
N THR A 921 -65.78 -18.80 -31.15
CA THR A 921 -65.27 -19.41 -32.39
C THR A 921 -65.87 -20.80 -32.57
N ALA A 922 -66.59 -21.00 -33.66
CA ALA A 922 -67.23 -22.26 -34.03
C ALA A 922 -68.16 -22.83 -32.94
N GLY A 923 -68.94 -21.97 -32.29
CA GLY A 923 -69.95 -22.39 -31.33
C GLY A 923 -71.12 -23.09 -32.02
N ARG A 924 -71.65 -24.14 -31.41
CA ARG A 924 -72.82 -24.89 -31.92
C ARG A 924 -73.81 -25.17 -30.82
N LEU A 925 -75.08 -24.87 -31.08
CA LEU A 925 -76.21 -25.16 -30.20
C LEU A 925 -77.26 -25.97 -30.98
N GLU A 926 -77.88 -26.94 -30.34
CA GLU A 926 -78.93 -27.77 -30.92
C GLU A 926 -80.10 -27.91 -29.95
N ALA A 927 -81.33 -27.82 -30.43
CA ALA A 927 -82.50 -28.11 -29.62
C ALA A 927 -82.58 -29.60 -29.32
N VAL A 928 -82.71 -29.95 -28.04
CA VAL A 928 -82.80 -31.34 -27.59
C VAL A 928 -84.22 -31.88 -27.58
N GLN A 929 -85.20 -31.02 -27.88
CA GLN A 929 -86.61 -31.37 -28.02
C GLN A 929 -87.32 -30.39 -28.97
N PRO A 930 -88.46 -30.79 -29.58
CA PRO A 930 -89.28 -29.89 -30.37
C PRO A 930 -89.76 -28.68 -29.56
N GLY A 931 -89.99 -27.55 -30.23
CA GLY A 931 -90.37 -26.29 -29.59
C GLY A 931 -91.13 -25.34 -30.50
N ARG A 932 -91.23 -24.07 -30.09
CA ARG A 932 -91.98 -23.03 -30.82
C ARG A 932 -91.18 -21.74 -30.91
N LEU A 933 -91.22 -21.09 -32.07
CA LEU A 933 -90.68 -19.77 -32.34
C LEU A 933 -91.80 -18.88 -32.91
N SER A 934 -91.93 -17.69 -32.38
CA SER A 934 -92.89 -16.68 -32.85
C SER A 934 -92.19 -15.32 -32.88
N ILE A 935 -91.92 -14.82 -34.09
CA ILE A 935 -91.33 -13.49 -34.32
C ILE A 935 -92.43 -12.57 -34.86
N LYS A 936 -92.75 -11.49 -34.14
CA LYS A 936 -93.73 -10.50 -34.62
C LYS A 936 -93.16 -9.68 -35.79
N ARG A 937 -94.03 -9.36 -36.75
CA ARG A 937 -93.68 -8.63 -37.99
C ARG A 937 -93.03 -7.26 -37.73
N ASP A 938 -93.43 -6.57 -36.67
CA ASP A 938 -92.95 -5.22 -36.31
C ASP A 938 -91.44 -5.17 -35.98
N VAL A 939 -90.84 -6.32 -35.68
CA VAL A 939 -89.41 -6.44 -35.33
C VAL A 939 -88.52 -6.56 -36.56
N LEU A 940 -89.04 -7.11 -37.66
CA LEU A 940 -88.26 -7.44 -38.86
C LEU A 940 -88.15 -6.25 -39.83
N THR A 941 -89.06 -5.27 -39.76
CA THR A 941 -89.05 -4.07 -40.60
C THR A 941 -87.96 -3.07 -40.25
N ASP A 942 -87.46 -3.06 -39.01
CA ASP A 942 -86.35 -2.18 -38.58
C ASP A 942 -84.95 -2.75 -38.91
N VAL A 943 -84.84 -4.06 -39.19
CA VAL A 943 -83.54 -4.74 -39.41
C VAL A 943 -83.10 -4.70 -40.88
N ALA A 944 -84.01 -4.45 -41.82
CA ALA A 944 -83.72 -4.39 -43.25
C ALA A 944 -82.99 -3.10 -43.72
N ALA A 945 -82.75 -2.13 -42.85
CA ALA A 945 -82.24 -0.80 -43.23
C ALA A 945 -80.70 -0.67 -43.35
N SER A 946 -79.96 -1.74 -43.69
CA SER A 946 -78.49 -1.69 -43.82
C SER A 946 -77.90 -2.40 -45.04
N GLY A 947 -78.60 -2.37 -46.18
CA GLY A 947 -78.07 -2.76 -47.49
C GLY A 947 -78.77 -1.95 -48.58
N GLY A 948 -78.02 -1.13 -49.32
CA GLY A 948 -78.56 0.00 -50.07
C GLY A 948 -79.46 -0.35 -51.27
N GLY A 949 -80.54 0.44 -51.40
CA GLY A 949 -80.96 1.03 -52.67
C GLY A 949 -81.98 0.27 -53.51
N GLY A 950 -83.26 0.46 -53.19
CA GLY A 950 -84.38 0.28 -54.11
C GLY A 950 -85.70 0.10 -53.36
N GLU A 951 -86.65 1.05 -53.51
CA GLU A 951 -88.05 0.81 -53.14
C GLU A 951 -88.57 -0.37 -53.97
N VAL A 952 -88.80 -1.51 -53.31
CA VAL A 952 -89.43 -2.69 -53.91
C VAL A 952 -90.72 -2.98 -53.14
N SER A 953 -91.80 -3.12 -53.89
CA SER A 953 -93.16 -3.48 -53.46
C SER A 953 -93.20 -4.76 -52.60
N GLU A 954 -94.06 -4.78 -51.56
CA GLU A 954 -94.40 -5.97 -50.76
C GLU A 954 -94.67 -7.17 -51.70
N ASN A 955 -93.72 -8.09 -51.81
CA ASN A 955 -93.92 -9.32 -52.57
C ASN A 955 -94.67 -10.33 -51.70
N VAL A 956 -95.69 -11.02 -52.24
CA VAL A 956 -96.46 -12.07 -51.54
C VAL A 956 -95.57 -13.18 -50.95
N VAL A 957 -94.40 -13.43 -51.56
CA VAL A 957 -93.40 -14.37 -51.05
C VAL A 957 -92.82 -13.91 -49.70
N GLU A 958 -92.62 -12.60 -49.53
CA GLU A 958 -92.12 -12.00 -48.30
C GLU A 958 -93.17 -12.04 -47.19
N ASP A 959 -94.43 -11.71 -47.51
CA ASP A 959 -95.57 -11.79 -46.57
C ASP A 959 -95.81 -13.22 -46.07
N LEU A 960 -95.68 -14.22 -46.95
CA LEU A 960 -95.77 -15.63 -46.58
C LEU A 960 -94.57 -16.08 -45.71
N ALA A 961 -93.37 -15.56 -45.96
CA ALA A 961 -92.19 -15.83 -45.13
C ALA A 961 -92.34 -15.21 -43.72
N TYR A 962 -92.89 -14.01 -43.60
CA TYR A 962 -93.22 -13.40 -42.30
C TYR A 962 -94.25 -14.21 -41.52
N GLN A 963 -95.35 -14.62 -42.17
CA GLN A 963 -96.36 -15.48 -41.55
C GLN A 963 -95.77 -16.83 -41.11
N ALA A 964 -94.85 -17.40 -41.89
CA ALA A 964 -94.15 -18.63 -41.54
C ALA A 964 -93.36 -18.50 -40.23
N MET A 965 -92.75 -17.33 -39.97
CA MET A 965 -91.98 -17.03 -38.75
C MET A 965 -92.83 -16.58 -37.56
N GLU A 966 -94.06 -16.11 -37.79
CA GLU A 966 -94.94 -15.60 -36.72
C GLU A 966 -95.46 -16.71 -35.80
N ASN A 967 -95.69 -17.92 -36.31
CA ASN A 967 -96.14 -19.06 -35.52
C ASN A 967 -95.49 -20.36 -36.02
N LEU A 968 -94.20 -20.51 -35.73
CA LEU A 968 -93.40 -21.65 -36.19
C LEU A 968 -93.26 -22.68 -35.06
N SER A 969 -93.68 -23.93 -35.30
CA SER A 969 -93.30 -25.06 -34.46
C SER A 969 -92.15 -25.80 -35.13
N PHE A 970 -91.03 -26.00 -34.43
CA PHE A 970 -89.86 -26.68 -34.99
C PHE A 970 -89.69 -28.07 -34.39
N ASP A 971 -89.28 -29.02 -35.24
CA ASP A 971 -88.87 -30.37 -34.86
C ASP A 971 -87.34 -30.45 -34.68
N GLN A 972 -86.60 -29.63 -35.44
CA GLN A 972 -85.15 -29.46 -35.31
C GLN A 972 -84.78 -27.97 -35.36
N LEU A 973 -83.91 -27.57 -34.44
CA LEU A 973 -83.32 -26.24 -34.39
C LEU A 973 -81.83 -26.41 -34.10
N SER A 974 -80.96 -25.89 -34.95
CA SER A 974 -79.53 -25.79 -34.68
C SER A 974 -79.05 -24.37 -34.93
N ALA A 975 -78.03 -23.92 -34.20
CA ALA A 975 -77.46 -22.59 -34.34
C ALA A 975 -75.94 -22.65 -34.34
N ASP A 976 -75.32 -22.09 -35.38
CA ASP A 976 -73.88 -21.81 -35.39
C ASP A 976 -73.65 -20.39 -34.84
N VAL A 977 -72.81 -20.29 -33.81
CA VAL A 977 -72.53 -19.04 -33.09
C VAL A 977 -71.07 -18.66 -33.30
N ASN A 978 -70.82 -17.50 -33.91
CA ASN A 978 -69.48 -16.97 -34.16
C ASN A 978 -69.41 -15.48 -33.87
N SER A 979 -68.31 -15.00 -33.30
CA SER A 979 -68.05 -13.58 -33.15
C SER A 979 -67.40 -12.99 -34.42
N LEU A 980 -68.02 -11.94 -34.96
CA LEU A 980 -67.54 -11.10 -36.05
C LEU A 980 -66.70 -9.91 -35.53
N ASP A 981 -66.01 -9.24 -36.45
CA ASP A 981 -65.25 -8.02 -36.15
C ASP A 981 -66.14 -6.91 -35.56
N GLY A 982 -65.62 -6.22 -34.54
CA GLY A 982 -66.35 -5.21 -33.76
C GLY A 982 -67.20 -5.76 -32.60
N GLY A 983 -67.04 -7.04 -32.24
CA GLY A 983 -67.73 -7.66 -31.09
C GLY A 983 -69.22 -7.95 -31.35
N ARG A 984 -69.58 -8.21 -32.60
CA ARG A 984 -70.92 -8.67 -32.99
C ARG A 984 -70.94 -10.21 -32.99
N LEU A 985 -72.02 -10.82 -32.52
CA LEU A 985 -72.27 -12.26 -32.63
C LEU A 985 -73.10 -12.51 -33.89
N ALA A 986 -72.58 -13.29 -34.83
CA ALA A 986 -73.36 -13.92 -35.87
C ALA A 986 -73.93 -15.23 -35.33
N VAL A 987 -75.26 -15.34 -35.35
CA VAL A 987 -75.97 -16.56 -35.03
C VAL A 987 -76.72 -17.00 -36.28
N LEU A 988 -76.31 -18.13 -36.83
CA LEU A 988 -76.90 -18.74 -38.01
C LEU A 988 -77.81 -19.89 -37.57
N PHE A 989 -79.11 -19.62 -37.47
CA PHE A 989 -80.09 -20.65 -37.13
C PHE A 989 -80.48 -21.46 -38.36
N HIS A 990 -80.54 -22.77 -38.21
CA HIS A 990 -81.16 -23.69 -39.14
C HIS A 990 -82.38 -24.29 -38.44
N ILE A 991 -83.56 -24.05 -39.00
CA ILE A 991 -84.83 -24.39 -38.37
C ILE A 991 -85.64 -25.24 -39.35
N ARG A 992 -85.97 -26.45 -38.93
CA ARG A 992 -86.90 -27.33 -39.63
C ARG A 992 -88.14 -27.54 -38.79
N GLY A 993 -89.27 -27.20 -39.38
CA GLY A 993 -90.54 -27.20 -38.68
C GLY A 993 -91.73 -27.01 -39.59
N ARG A 994 -92.80 -26.50 -39.00
CA ARG A 994 -94.06 -26.26 -39.67
C ARG A 994 -94.77 -25.04 -39.12
N HIS A 995 -95.55 -24.40 -39.97
CA HIS A 995 -96.44 -23.31 -39.55
C HIS A 995 -97.59 -23.87 -38.71
N ASP A 996 -97.67 -23.49 -37.43
CA ASP A 996 -98.67 -23.98 -36.47
C ASP A 996 -99.42 -22.82 -35.78
N PRO A 997 -100.29 -22.11 -36.51
CA PRO A 997 -101.04 -20.97 -35.99
C PRO A 997 -102.13 -21.43 -35.00
N PRO A 998 -102.49 -20.62 -33.99
CA PRO A 998 -103.45 -20.97 -32.94
C PRO A 998 -104.87 -21.31 -33.46
N LYS A 999 -105.20 -20.90 -34.69
CA LYS A 999 -106.40 -21.33 -35.42
C LYS A 999 -105.99 -21.88 -36.77
N ARG A 1000 -106.53 -23.03 -37.16
CA ARG A 1000 -106.21 -23.69 -38.43
C ARG A 1000 -106.56 -22.80 -39.64
N GLN A 1001 -105.59 -22.58 -40.51
CA GLN A 1001 -105.72 -21.76 -41.73
C GLN A 1001 -105.66 -22.65 -42.97
N GLU A 1002 -106.49 -22.37 -43.97
CA GLU A 1002 -106.51 -23.06 -45.27
C GLU A 1002 -106.46 -22.01 -46.38
N LEU A 1003 -105.52 -22.16 -47.33
CA LEU A 1003 -105.44 -21.29 -48.50
C LEU A 1003 -106.46 -21.76 -49.55
N ARG A 1004 -107.46 -20.93 -49.83
CA ARG A 1004 -108.46 -21.17 -50.89
C ARG A 1004 -108.24 -20.19 -52.03
N LEU A 1005 -107.76 -20.68 -53.18
CA LEU A 1005 -107.62 -19.90 -54.41
C LEU A 1005 -108.70 -20.34 -55.41
N THR A 1006 -109.37 -19.40 -56.05
CA THR A 1006 -110.28 -19.72 -57.18
C THR A 1006 -109.47 -19.87 -58.48
N ILE A 1007 -109.93 -20.72 -59.41
CA ILE A 1007 -109.22 -20.98 -60.69
C ILE A 1007 -108.98 -19.67 -61.48
N GLY A 1008 -109.92 -18.72 -61.42
CA GLY A 1008 -109.77 -17.42 -62.06
C GLY A 1008 -108.64 -16.56 -61.48
N GLU A 1009 -108.41 -16.65 -60.17
CA GLU A 1009 -107.32 -15.92 -59.50
C GLU A 1009 -105.94 -16.49 -59.84
N LEU A 1010 -105.83 -17.81 -60.02
CA LEU A 1010 -104.57 -18.47 -60.42
C LEU A 1010 -104.13 -18.05 -61.83
N ILE A 1011 -105.10 -17.83 -62.74
CA ILE A 1011 -104.85 -17.46 -64.15
C ILE A 1011 -104.53 -15.97 -64.29
N SER A 1012 -105.26 -15.10 -63.58
CA SER A 1012 -105.09 -13.63 -63.68
C SER A 1012 -103.86 -13.10 -62.95
N ARG A 1013 -103.19 -13.94 -62.15
CA ARG A 1013 -102.11 -13.57 -61.22
C ARG A 1013 -102.52 -12.49 -60.19
N GLN A 1014 -103.81 -12.21 -60.03
CA GLN A 1014 -104.32 -11.22 -59.05
C GLN A 1014 -104.09 -11.64 -57.60
N PHE A 1015 -103.85 -12.93 -57.33
CA PHE A 1015 -103.48 -13.40 -55.99
C PHE A 1015 -102.16 -12.79 -55.48
N LEU A 1016 -101.31 -12.25 -56.37
CA LEU A 1016 -100.05 -11.58 -56.02
C LEU A 1016 -100.24 -10.19 -55.38
N ASN A 1017 -101.47 -9.65 -55.35
CA ASN A 1017 -101.77 -8.31 -54.80
C ASN A 1017 -102.62 -8.34 -53.53
N ARG A 1018 -102.83 -9.51 -52.91
CA ARG A 1018 -103.57 -9.66 -51.64
C ARG A 1018 -102.75 -10.45 -50.62
N LYS A 1019 -102.92 -10.14 -49.34
CA LYS A 1019 -102.35 -10.93 -48.25
C LYS A 1019 -103.00 -12.31 -48.23
N LEU A 1020 -102.19 -13.36 -48.36
CA LEU A 1020 -102.64 -14.75 -48.37
C LEU A 1020 -102.29 -15.39 -47.03
N PRO A 1021 -103.24 -16.06 -46.34
CA PRO A 1021 -102.93 -16.80 -45.12
C PRO A 1021 -102.13 -18.06 -45.46
N LEU A 1022 -101.01 -18.27 -44.78
CA LEU A 1022 -100.20 -19.47 -44.90
C LEU A 1022 -100.95 -20.69 -44.32
N PRO A 1023 -101.14 -21.79 -45.07
CA PRO A 1023 -101.82 -22.97 -44.55
C PRO A 1023 -101.14 -23.54 -43.30
N SER A 1024 -101.94 -24.02 -42.34
CA SER A 1024 -101.41 -24.79 -41.22
C SER A 1024 -100.71 -26.07 -41.71
N ASN A 1025 -99.65 -26.48 -41.02
CA ASN A 1025 -98.76 -27.59 -41.38
C ASN A 1025 -97.92 -27.37 -42.65
N THR A 1026 -97.79 -26.14 -43.15
CA THR A 1026 -96.80 -25.85 -44.21
C THR A 1026 -95.41 -26.14 -43.67
N GLN A 1027 -94.66 -27.02 -44.34
CA GLN A 1027 -93.28 -27.37 -43.99
C GLN A 1027 -92.37 -26.16 -44.20
N ILE A 1028 -91.53 -25.87 -43.21
CA ILE A 1028 -90.60 -24.75 -43.21
C ILE A 1028 -89.19 -25.33 -42.99
N ASP A 1029 -88.31 -25.12 -43.95
CA ASP A 1029 -86.86 -25.31 -43.79
C ASP A 1029 -86.23 -23.95 -44.04
N LEU A 1030 -85.75 -23.30 -42.97
CA LEU A 1030 -85.22 -21.95 -43.04
C LEU A 1030 -83.83 -21.86 -42.43
N THR A 1031 -83.00 -21.02 -43.06
CA THR A 1031 -81.75 -20.56 -42.49
C THR A 1031 -81.91 -19.09 -42.16
N LEU A 1032 -81.85 -18.74 -40.88
CA LEU A 1032 -81.94 -17.36 -40.40
C LEU A 1032 -80.56 -16.88 -40.00
N ASP A 1033 -80.01 -15.96 -40.78
CA ASP A 1033 -78.78 -15.24 -40.43
C ASP A 1033 -79.16 -14.03 -39.57
N THR A 1034 -78.77 -14.07 -38.30
CA THR A 1034 -78.98 -12.97 -37.36
C THR A 1034 -77.63 -12.45 -36.90
N THR A 1035 -77.47 -11.13 -36.90
CA THR A 1035 -76.32 -10.48 -36.27
C THR A 1035 -76.81 -9.75 -35.03
N LEU A 1036 -76.26 -10.13 -33.88
CA LEU A 1036 -76.52 -9.51 -32.58
C LEU A 1036 -75.29 -8.67 -32.21
N ASN A 1037 -75.47 -7.44 -31.77
CA ASN A 1037 -74.36 -6.64 -31.26
C ASN A 1037 -74.04 -7.07 -29.82
N ALA A 1038 -73.10 -8.00 -29.65
CA ALA A 1038 -72.80 -8.60 -28.35
C ALA A 1038 -72.22 -7.58 -27.37
N ASN A 1039 -71.41 -6.64 -27.85
CA ASN A 1039 -70.91 -5.53 -27.05
C ASN A 1039 -72.04 -4.65 -26.50
N GLN A 1040 -73.10 -4.43 -27.30
CA GLN A 1040 -74.26 -3.65 -26.90
C GLN A 1040 -75.15 -4.41 -25.91
N LEU A 1041 -75.33 -5.72 -26.14
CA LEU A 1041 -76.06 -6.61 -25.24
C LEU A 1041 -75.36 -6.72 -23.87
N ILE A 1042 -74.04 -6.83 -23.87
CA ILE A 1042 -73.21 -6.82 -22.66
C ILE A 1042 -73.21 -5.43 -22.01
N SER A 1043 -73.08 -4.34 -22.78
CA SER A 1043 -73.09 -2.98 -22.23
C SER A 1043 -74.44 -2.60 -21.63
N ASP A 1044 -75.55 -3.04 -22.21
CA ASP A 1044 -76.90 -2.79 -21.74
C ASP A 1044 -77.19 -3.64 -20.49
N LEU A 1045 -76.75 -4.90 -20.47
CA LEU A 1045 -76.80 -5.73 -19.26
C LEU A 1045 -75.96 -5.13 -18.12
N LEU A 1046 -74.76 -4.61 -18.43
CA LEU A 1046 -73.88 -3.92 -17.49
C LEU A 1046 -74.44 -2.55 -17.06
N ALA A 1047 -75.14 -1.81 -17.93
CA ALA A 1047 -75.77 -0.53 -17.62
C ALA A 1047 -77.00 -0.72 -16.72
N VAL A 1048 -77.81 -1.74 -16.98
CA VAL A 1048 -78.93 -2.16 -16.12
C VAL A 1048 -78.41 -2.63 -14.75
N ASN A 1049 -77.28 -3.35 -14.72
CA ASN A 1049 -76.62 -3.73 -13.47
C ASN A 1049 -76.09 -2.51 -12.69
N ARG A 1050 -75.46 -1.54 -13.36
CA ARG A 1050 -74.98 -0.29 -12.72
C ARG A 1050 -76.14 0.53 -12.14
N ALA A 1051 -77.25 0.66 -12.86
CA ALA A 1051 -78.43 1.39 -12.40
C ALA A 1051 -79.11 0.73 -11.18
N ARG A 1052 -79.12 -0.62 -11.11
CA ARG A 1052 -79.67 -1.37 -9.95
C ARG A 1052 -78.75 -1.36 -8.73
N GLN A 1053 -77.45 -1.16 -8.93
CA GLN A 1053 -76.44 -1.05 -7.87
C GLN A 1053 -76.33 0.37 -7.27
N GLY A 1054 -77.17 1.32 -7.70
CA GLY A 1054 -77.21 2.68 -7.14
C GLY A 1054 -76.04 3.58 -7.56
N GLN A 1055 -75.26 3.20 -8.57
CA GLN A 1055 -74.19 4.04 -9.10
C GLN A 1055 -74.75 5.02 -10.15
N GLN A 1056 -74.62 6.33 -9.91
CA GLN A 1056 -74.95 7.37 -10.87
C GLN A 1056 -73.92 7.42 -12.00
N ASP A 1057 -74.38 7.68 -13.23
CA ASP A 1057 -73.53 7.89 -14.39
C ASP A 1057 -72.50 9.00 -14.12
N ALA A 1058 -71.21 8.70 -14.37
CA ALA A 1058 -70.19 9.73 -14.41
C ALA A 1058 -70.45 10.64 -15.62
N THR A 1059 -70.69 11.92 -15.35
CA THR A 1059 -70.75 12.98 -16.36
C THR A 1059 -69.52 12.90 -17.28
N PRO A 1060 -69.67 12.90 -18.62
CA PRO A 1060 -68.54 12.88 -19.53
C PRO A 1060 -67.66 14.12 -19.30
N ALA A 1061 -66.35 13.92 -19.12
CA ALA A 1061 -65.39 15.01 -19.11
C ALA A 1061 -65.36 15.71 -20.50
N PRO A 1062 -65.18 17.04 -20.57
CA PRO A 1062 -65.10 17.74 -21.86
C PRO A 1062 -63.88 17.28 -22.65
N VAL A 1063 -64.10 16.95 -23.92
CA VAL A 1063 -63.06 16.63 -24.90
C VAL A 1063 -62.15 17.86 -25.09
N PRO A 1064 -60.81 17.77 -24.97
CA PRO A 1064 -59.92 18.85 -25.34
C PRO A 1064 -59.96 19.06 -26.86
N ALA A 1065 -60.06 20.32 -27.28
CA ALA A 1065 -59.98 20.68 -28.70
C ALA A 1065 -58.65 20.20 -29.31
N PRO A 1066 -58.63 19.76 -30.58
CA PRO A 1066 -57.40 19.39 -31.27
C PRO A 1066 -56.48 20.61 -31.38
N ALA A 1067 -55.21 20.44 -30.99
CA ALA A 1067 -54.17 21.40 -31.28
C ALA A 1067 -53.67 21.17 -32.72
N ASP A 1068 -53.73 22.22 -33.54
CA ASP A 1068 -52.97 22.34 -34.80
C ASP A 1068 -51.46 22.31 -34.55
#